data_AF-A0A3C0QNJ3-F1
#
_entry.id   AF-A0A3C0QNJ3-F1
#
_cell.length_a   1.000
_cell.length_b   1.000
_cell.length_c   1.000
_cell.angle_alpha   90.00
_cell.angle_beta   90.00
_cell.angle_gamma   90.00
#
_symmetry.space_group_name_H-M   'P 1'
#
loop_
_entity.id
_entity.type
_entity.pdbx_description
1 polymer ?
#
loop_
_entity_poly.entity_id
_entity_poly.type
_entity_poly.pdbx_seq_one_letter_code
_entity_poly.pdbx_strand_id
1 'polypeptide(L)'
;MTYKKTDIISFWKRIAACMFSILILMMMVLQTSPSLSANAFYGNRSAFNSVTLTGNPADDIVNIAVAQKGKTTSQLSYTGYAWCVMFVCDCARIAGIGTDVIPNSRGTADIRDKLKNLGATQVSTAQKGDIIIYYQNGNTCHTALAINSTTAINGNFDGKVAEAKISSYSYGNDAKITWEFYRPKYTATPVPDPIQYANVAANTYYFKNASTGTYLSVDGAKAANGQNLSVASKSTTAAFQFKITGGTEHYFYSMLNNSFVVNPYSDNPTAGTNATLYQKDNSGTQIWKFQKVDGGYLIRLKCAESCALAVSGTNVQLATANTSSKAQIWTLEGIDPTLSSISISSNPTKTTYNVGDTLDTSGLTLKATYSDGNTETISSGFKTTADLSTAGTKTVTVSYTEGDITKTATFNVTVNAVLSNITVSNTPTKVNYYIGENLKTDGMKITATYTGGSTKDVTSAVKTSYDFSKTGTATVTVSYTENSVTKTATFTVSVEKTPVLFEGSGTEADPYLIQSKKDLETFRDAVNDTSLNPTYAHAYYLQTADIDLEEEEWIPIGVGYDGDDYLGAYNYQTRMFYGVYDGGNHYIYHLNIDKALNAAGFFGIIRGSSCNVSNLVIYGSVKTSKSQAGGITGAVHYGASIKNCAFIGDVQAMNRAGGIAGDLYGSGEISNCYHNGAVTSELEAGGITSVVSFSAYGSDGDTALIQNCYHANGTISSKEHTGAIVASCAYYDGIKTTVTIKNCYASTDSGANADAEGATVNTTQLLRASEMKLLAEDLGSSFANTPDKNLNDGYPVFTWQIRVAGDITQDGVISVEDVIVMQKYLHAKQKITKAQFEVADVNSDGKVNVYDLALLKRKLLQK
;
A
#
# COMPACT_ATOMS: atom_id res chain seq x y z
N MET A 1 6.70 20.28 -62.55
CA MET A 1 6.11 19.70 -61.32
C MET A 1 6.65 18.29 -61.15
N THR A 2 7.34 18.09 -60.05
CA THR A 2 7.65 16.82 -59.39
C THR A 2 6.41 15.94 -59.33
N TYR A 3 6.48 14.68 -59.78
CA TYR A 3 5.66 13.61 -59.18
C TYR A 3 6.45 12.30 -59.10
N LYS A 4 6.28 11.65 -57.96
CA LYS A 4 7.15 10.63 -57.36
C LYS A 4 6.97 9.25 -58.02
N LYS A 5 8.02 8.44 -57.87
CA LYS A 5 8.23 7.07 -58.34
C LYS A 5 7.26 6.00 -57.77
N THR A 6 6.05 6.39 -57.34
CA THR A 6 5.08 5.51 -56.64
C THR A 6 3.81 5.17 -57.43
N ASP A 7 3.59 5.72 -58.63
CA ASP A 7 2.35 5.47 -59.40
C ASP A 7 2.47 4.45 -60.56
N ILE A 8 3.68 3.97 -60.89
CA ILE A 8 3.88 3.00 -61.99
C ILE A 8 3.62 1.55 -61.56
N ILE A 9 3.71 1.24 -60.26
CA ILE A 9 3.52 -0.14 -59.74
C ILE A 9 2.04 -0.47 -59.45
N SER A 10 1.17 0.54 -59.30
CA SER A 10 -0.29 0.34 -59.13
C SER A 10 -1.02 0.17 -60.49
N PHE A 11 -0.46 0.70 -61.58
CA PHE A 11 -1.00 0.61 -62.94
C PHE A 11 -0.84 -0.79 -63.57
N TRP A 12 0.33 -1.43 -63.39
CA TRP A 12 0.56 -2.79 -63.90
C TRP A 12 -0.22 -3.88 -63.15
N LYS A 13 -0.60 -3.64 -61.89
CA LYS A 13 -1.43 -4.56 -61.09
C LYS A 13 -2.92 -4.54 -61.48
N ARG A 14 -3.41 -3.52 -62.19
CA ARG A 14 -4.81 -3.43 -62.66
C ARG A 14 -5.02 -3.97 -64.08
N ILE A 15 -3.97 -4.08 -64.90
CA ILE A 15 -4.04 -4.63 -66.28
C ILE A 15 -3.94 -6.16 -66.29
N ALA A 16 -3.14 -6.77 -65.39
CA ALA A 16 -3.05 -8.22 -65.27
C ALA A 16 -4.33 -8.90 -64.74
N ALA A 17 -5.21 -8.14 -64.07
CA ALA A 17 -6.49 -8.64 -63.55
C ALA A 17 -7.64 -8.61 -64.59
N CYS A 18 -7.52 -7.87 -65.70
CA CYS A 18 -8.51 -7.86 -66.80
C CYS A 18 -8.22 -8.90 -67.89
N MET A 19 -6.99 -9.38 -68.02
CA MET A 19 -6.62 -10.44 -69.00
C MET A 19 -7.04 -11.85 -68.55
N PHE A 20 -7.46 -12.02 -67.30
CA PHE A 20 -7.99 -13.28 -66.76
C PHE A 20 -9.51 -13.45 -66.99
N SER A 21 -10.18 -12.42 -67.53
CA SER A 21 -11.63 -12.40 -67.73
C SER A 21 -12.06 -12.66 -69.18
N ILE A 22 -11.09 -12.85 -70.10
CA ILE A 22 -11.28 -13.45 -71.42
C ILE A 22 -10.91 -14.94 -71.32
N LEU A 23 -11.54 -15.58 -70.34
CA LEU A 23 -11.91 -16.97 -70.45
C LEU A 23 -12.68 -17.15 -71.77
N ILE A 24 -12.62 -18.35 -72.34
CA ILE A 24 -13.77 -18.91 -73.04
C ILE A 24 -14.20 -18.09 -74.27
N LEU A 25 -13.48 -18.21 -75.38
CA LEU A 25 -14.17 -18.10 -76.68
C LEU A 25 -13.49 -18.81 -77.86
N MET A 26 -12.23 -19.28 -77.75
CA MET A 26 -11.48 -19.67 -78.97
C MET A 26 -10.71 -21.00 -78.94
N MET A 27 -10.92 -21.87 -77.94
CA MET A 27 -10.47 -23.27 -78.02
C MET A 27 -11.62 -24.27 -77.84
N MET A 28 -12.84 -23.83 -78.18
CA MET A 28 -13.83 -24.71 -78.81
C MET A 28 -13.48 -24.81 -80.30
N VAL A 29 -13.73 -25.97 -80.91
CA VAL A 29 -13.36 -26.39 -82.28
C VAL A 29 -11.99 -27.06 -82.37
N LEU A 30 -11.91 -28.29 -81.84
CA LEU A 30 -11.49 -29.49 -82.59
C LEU A 30 -11.74 -30.75 -81.71
N GLN A 31 -13.01 -30.96 -81.36
CA GLN A 31 -13.56 -32.29 -81.08
C GLN A 31 -14.27 -32.76 -82.34
N THR A 32 -13.66 -33.66 -83.11
CA THR A 32 -14.39 -34.58 -84.01
C THR A 32 -13.55 -35.83 -84.27
N SER A 33 -13.44 -36.69 -83.26
CA SER A 33 -13.55 -38.12 -83.52
C SER A 33 -14.67 -38.63 -82.62
N PRO A 34 -15.70 -39.27 -83.18
CA PRO A 34 -16.91 -39.60 -82.44
C PRO A 34 -16.56 -40.54 -81.30
N SER A 35 -16.88 -40.09 -80.09
CA SER A 35 -17.02 -40.97 -78.93
C SER A 35 -17.93 -42.12 -79.34
N LEU A 36 -17.38 -43.33 -79.46
CA LEU A 36 -18.17 -44.51 -79.19
C LEU A 36 -18.65 -44.35 -77.74
N SER A 37 -19.90 -43.92 -77.57
CA SER A 37 -20.62 -44.07 -76.33
C SER A 37 -20.82 -45.56 -76.11
N ALA A 38 -19.81 -46.21 -75.53
CA ALA A 38 -20.01 -47.46 -74.84
C ALA A 38 -20.95 -47.16 -73.68
N ASN A 39 -22.24 -47.44 -73.86
CA ASN A 39 -23.23 -47.42 -72.78
C ASN A 39 -22.71 -48.34 -71.67
N ALA A 40 -22.06 -47.77 -70.66
CA ALA A 40 -21.53 -48.53 -69.53
C ALA A 40 -22.72 -49.12 -68.78
N PHE A 41 -22.77 -50.45 -68.74
CA PHE A 41 -23.89 -51.18 -68.15
C PHE A 41 -23.92 -51.19 -66.61
N TYR A 42 -23.03 -50.41 -65.98
CA TYR A 42 -22.84 -50.28 -64.53
C TYR A 42 -22.32 -48.87 -64.21
N GLY A 43 -22.62 -48.39 -63.01
CA GLY A 43 -22.21 -47.07 -62.54
C GLY A 43 -20.70 -46.99 -62.29
N ASN A 44 -20.18 -45.78 -62.13
CA ASN A 44 -18.77 -45.58 -61.80
C ASN A 44 -18.52 -46.00 -60.34
N ARG A 45 -17.76 -47.08 -60.13
CA ARG A 45 -17.48 -47.61 -58.77
C ARG A 45 -16.73 -46.61 -57.89
N SER A 46 -15.89 -45.74 -58.45
CA SER A 46 -15.23 -44.68 -57.67
C SER A 46 -16.19 -43.59 -57.20
N ALA A 47 -17.42 -43.56 -57.73
CA ALA A 47 -18.46 -42.64 -57.30
C ALA A 47 -19.26 -43.12 -56.08
N PHE A 48 -19.03 -44.36 -55.61
CA PHE A 48 -19.62 -44.84 -54.35
C PHE A 48 -18.82 -44.33 -53.14
N ASN A 49 -19.53 -43.98 -52.07
CA ASN A 49 -18.90 -43.69 -50.79
C ASN A 49 -18.28 -44.98 -50.24
N SER A 50 -17.08 -44.88 -49.65
CA SER A 50 -16.39 -46.02 -49.05
C SER A 50 -17.11 -46.50 -47.78
N VAL A 51 -17.13 -47.82 -47.59
CA VAL A 51 -17.71 -48.49 -46.42
C VAL A 51 -16.75 -49.58 -45.98
N THR A 52 -16.54 -49.73 -44.67
CA THR A 52 -15.82 -50.88 -44.11
C THR A 52 -16.70 -52.11 -44.21
N LEU A 53 -16.26 -53.11 -44.96
CA LEU A 53 -17.00 -54.35 -45.13
C LEU A 53 -16.87 -55.23 -43.87
N THR A 54 -18.00 -55.81 -43.47
CA THR A 54 -18.13 -56.67 -42.29
C THR A 54 -17.75 -58.11 -42.58
N GLY A 55 -17.69 -58.50 -43.85
CA GLY A 55 -17.48 -59.88 -44.28
C GLY A 55 -18.78 -60.70 -44.30
N ASN A 56 -19.93 -60.12 -43.94
CA ASN A 56 -21.25 -60.72 -44.12
C ASN A 56 -21.90 -60.15 -45.40
N PRO A 57 -22.09 -60.96 -46.46
CA PRO A 57 -22.65 -60.51 -47.73
C PRO A 57 -24.00 -59.77 -47.63
N ALA A 58 -24.91 -60.22 -46.77
CA ALA A 58 -26.25 -59.62 -46.64
C ALA A 58 -26.20 -58.24 -45.97
N ASP A 59 -25.28 -58.07 -45.02
CA ASP A 59 -25.06 -56.78 -44.35
C ASP A 59 -24.31 -55.81 -45.24
N ASP A 60 -23.26 -56.29 -45.92
CA ASP A 60 -22.37 -55.46 -46.70
C ASP A 60 -23.06 -54.84 -47.91
N ILE A 61 -23.88 -55.62 -48.64
CA ILE A 61 -24.64 -55.09 -49.79
C ILE A 61 -25.60 -53.97 -49.37
N VAL A 62 -26.24 -54.09 -48.19
CA VAL A 62 -27.15 -53.06 -47.67
C VAL A 62 -26.37 -51.87 -47.15
N ASN A 63 -25.26 -52.07 -46.42
CA ASN A 63 -24.46 -50.99 -45.88
C ASN A 63 -23.89 -50.12 -47.02
N ILE A 64 -23.42 -50.74 -48.11
CA ILE A 64 -22.97 -50.03 -49.31
C ILE A 64 -24.12 -49.22 -49.92
N ALA A 65 -25.31 -49.82 -50.05
CA ALA A 65 -26.48 -49.15 -50.63
C ALA A 65 -26.94 -47.96 -49.78
N VAL A 66 -27.04 -48.13 -48.46
CA VAL A 66 -27.43 -47.09 -47.51
C VAL A 66 -26.42 -45.95 -47.50
N ALA A 67 -25.12 -46.23 -47.61
CA ALA A 67 -24.09 -45.20 -47.70
C ALA A 67 -24.22 -44.30 -48.94
N GLN A 68 -25.04 -44.68 -49.93
CA GLN A 68 -25.31 -43.85 -51.11
C GLN A 68 -26.60 -43.03 -51.00
N LYS A 69 -27.29 -43.05 -49.84
CA LYS A 69 -28.52 -42.28 -49.62
C LYS A 69 -28.34 -40.81 -50.02
N GLY A 70 -29.27 -40.30 -50.82
CA GLY A 70 -29.25 -38.95 -51.36
C GLY A 70 -28.56 -38.81 -52.73
N LYS A 71 -27.78 -39.80 -53.20
CA LYS A 71 -27.12 -39.69 -54.50
C LYS A 71 -28.09 -39.82 -55.65
N THR A 72 -27.94 -38.94 -56.62
CA THR A 72 -28.73 -38.94 -57.86
C THR A 72 -28.12 -39.88 -58.91
N THR A 73 -28.91 -40.21 -59.92
CA THR A 73 -28.46 -41.00 -61.08
C THR A 73 -27.21 -40.42 -61.75
N SER A 74 -27.09 -39.09 -61.85
CA SER A 74 -25.92 -38.42 -62.43
C SER A 74 -24.67 -38.54 -61.56
N GLN A 75 -24.80 -38.45 -60.24
CA GLN A 75 -23.68 -38.58 -59.31
C GLN A 75 -23.11 -40.01 -59.27
N LEU A 76 -23.94 -41.02 -59.52
CA LEU A 76 -23.50 -42.42 -59.63
C LEU A 76 -23.18 -42.84 -61.07
N SER A 77 -23.34 -41.92 -62.03
CA SER A 77 -23.03 -42.11 -63.46
C SER A 77 -23.87 -43.20 -64.14
N TYR A 78 -25.15 -43.37 -63.76
CA TYR A 78 -26.07 -44.26 -64.49
C TYR A 78 -26.75 -43.53 -65.66
N THR A 79 -26.92 -44.23 -66.79
CA THR A 79 -27.62 -43.72 -67.97
C THR A 79 -28.72 -44.70 -68.40
N GLY A 80 -30.00 -44.30 -68.32
CA GLY A 80 -31.15 -45.08 -68.80
C GLY A 80 -32.25 -45.37 -67.77
N TYR A 81 -33.35 -45.98 -68.22
CA TYR A 81 -34.61 -46.12 -67.47
C TYR A 81 -34.62 -47.19 -66.35
N ALA A 82 -33.63 -48.09 -66.27
CA ALA A 82 -33.64 -49.25 -65.37
C ALA A 82 -32.52 -49.23 -64.28
N TRP A 83 -32.07 -48.05 -63.86
CA TRP A 83 -30.90 -47.94 -62.97
C TRP A 83 -31.10 -48.48 -61.55
N CYS A 84 -32.33 -48.70 -61.09
CA CYS A 84 -32.60 -49.32 -59.78
C CYS A 84 -32.03 -50.74 -59.67
N VAL A 85 -32.12 -51.54 -60.75
CA VAL A 85 -31.55 -52.90 -60.81
C VAL A 85 -30.03 -52.85 -60.90
N MET A 86 -29.52 -51.93 -61.72
CA MET A 86 -28.07 -51.73 -61.89
C MET A 86 -27.42 -51.33 -60.56
N PHE A 87 -28.09 -50.48 -59.77
CA PHE A 87 -27.65 -50.08 -58.44
C PHE A 87 -27.52 -51.27 -57.48
N VAL A 88 -28.50 -52.18 -57.46
CA VAL A 88 -28.43 -53.40 -56.63
C VAL A 88 -27.27 -54.30 -57.08
N CYS A 89 -27.08 -54.47 -58.40
CA CYS A 89 -25.97 -55.27 -58.95
C CYS A 89 -24.59 -54.67 -58.60
N ASP A 90 -24.46 -53.33 -58.63
CA ASP A 90 -23.21 -52.66 -58.28
C ASP A 90 -22.92 -52.73 -56.78
N CYS A 91 -23.94 -52.60 -55.93
CA CYS A 91 -23.80 -52.84 -54.49
C CYS A 91 -23.31 -54.27 -54.22
N ALA A 92 -23.87 -55.28 -54.90
CA ALA A 92 -23.44 -56.67 -54.76
C ALA A 92 -21.97 -56.85 -55.16
N ARG A 93 -21.55 -56.26 -56.29
CA ARG A 93 -20.18 -56.37 -56.78
C ARG A 93 -19.17 -55.68 -55.86
N ILE A 94 -19.52 -54.53 -55.29
CA ILE A 94 -18.68 -53.81 -54.33
C ILE A 94 -18.58 -54.60 -53.01
N ALA A 95 -19.66 -55.27 -52.60
CA ALA A 95 -19.66 -56.18 -51.45
C ALA A 95 -18.85 -57.48 -51.69
N GLY A 96 -18.28 -57.68 -52.89
CA GLY A 96 -17.59 -58.91 -53.25
C GLY A 96 -18.52 -60.11 -53.49
N ILE A 97 -19.82 -59.88 -53.69
CA ILE A 97 -20.83 -60.91 -53.92
C ILE A 97 -20.80 -61.32 -55.39
N GLY A 98 -20.59 -62.61 -55.63
CA GLY A 98 -20.50 -63.18 -56.97
C GLY A 98 -21.80 -63.11 -57.77
N THR A 99 -21.69 -63.10 -59.10
CA THR A 99 -22.83 -63.08 -60.02
C THR A 99 -23.64 -64.37 -60.04
N ASP A 100 -23.10 -65.42 -59.44
CA ASP A 100 -23.74 -66.70 -59.13
C ASP A 100 -24.67 -66.62 -57.91
N VAL A 101 -24.58 -65.55 -57.10
CA VAL A 101 -25.48 -65.28 -55.96
C VAL A 101 -26.46 -64.14 -56.28
N ILE A 102 -25.96 -63.01 -56.78
CA ILE A 102 -26.79 -61.90 -57.28
C ILE A 102 -26.38 -61.60 -58.73
N PRO A 103 -27.20 -62.00 -59.71
CA PRO A 103 -26.80 -61.93 -61.11
C PRO A 103 -26.86 -60.52 -61.64
N ASN A 104 -25.93 -60.24 -62.55
CA ASN A 104 -25.96 -59.07 -63.40
C ASN A 104 -27.26 -59.04 -64.22
N SER A 105 -28.01 -57.94 -64.11
CA SER A 105 -29.31 -57.78 -64.76
C SER A 105 -29.53 -56.35 -65.26
N ARG A 106 -30.33 -56.23 -66.33
CA ARG A 106 -30.66 -54.96 -66.99
C ARG A 106 -32.12 -54.54 -66.79
N GLY A 107 -32.90 -55.34 -66.05
CA GLY A 107 -34.32 -55.06 -65.83
C GLY A 107 -34.91 -55.88 -64.68
N THR A 108 -36.01 -55.37 -64.11
CA THR A 108 -36.61 -55.93 -62.89
C THR A 108 -37.16 -57.35 -63.09
N ALA A 109 -37.80 -57.64 -64.24
CA ALA A 109 -38.23 -59.00 -64.57
C ALA A 109 -37.03 -59.96 -64.72
N ASP A 110 -35.97 -59.50 -65.40
CA ASP A 110 -34.76 -60.28 -65.67
C ASP A 110 -34.00 -60.64 -64.37
N ILE A 111 -33.86 -59.70 -63.42
CA ILE A 111 -33.19 -60.00 -62.15
C ILE A 111 -34.02 -60.99 -61.31
N ARG A 112 -35.35 -60.85 -61.28
CA ARG A 112 -36.24 -61.78 -60.57
C ARG A 112 -36.11 -63.21 -61.10
N ASP A 113 -36.20 -63.39 -62.42
CA ASP A 113 -36.19 -64.72 -63.02
C ASP A 113 -34.82 -65.39 -62.86
N LYS A 114 -33.73 -64.61 -62.99
CA LYS A 114 -32.37 -65.11 -62.73
C LYS A 114 -32.14 -65.46 -61.26
N LEU A 115 -32.65 -64.66 -60.32
CA LEU A 115 -32.57 -64.97 -58.89
C LEU A 115 -33.28 -66.29 -58.56
N LYS A 116 -34.48 -66.53 -59.12
CA LYS A 116 -35.17 -67.82 -58.98
C LYS A 116 -34.33 -68.98 -59.54
N ASN A 117 -33.76 -68.81 -60.73
CA ASN A 117 -32.93 -69.85 -61.36
C ASN A 117 -31.64 -70.16 -60.57
N LEU A 118 -31.10 -69.18 -59.85
CA LEU A 118 -29.94 -69.35 -58.97
C LEU A 118 -30.31 -69.88 -57.57
N GLY A 119 -31.58 -70.23 -57.35
CA GLY A 119 -32.04 -70.83 -56.10
C GLY A 119 -32.28 -69.84 -54.96
N ALA A 120 -32.51 -68.56 -55.27
CA ALA A 120 -32.98 -67.60 -54.26
C ALA A 120 -34.37 -68.02 -53.74
N THR A 121 -34.55 -67.98 -52.42
CA THR A 121 -35.81 -68.39 -51.80
C THR A 121 -36.81 -67.24 -51.79
N GLN A 122 -38.00 -67.44 -52.34
CA GLN A 122 -39.09 -66.45 -52.20
C GLN A 122 -39.65 -66.51 -50.78
N VAL A 123 -39.66 -65.37 -50.08
CA VAL A 123 -40.07 -65.29 -48.67
C VAL A 123 -41.26 -64.35 -48.49
N SER A 124 -42.08 -64.59 -47.47
CA SER A 124 -43.26 -63.76 -47.16
C SER A 124 -42.93 -62.54 -46.30
N THR A 125 -41.82 -62.56 -45.57
CA THR A 125 -41.35 -61.45 -44.73
C THR A 125 -39.89 -61.15 -45.07
N ALA A 126 -39.60 -59.89 -45.43
CA ALA A 126 -38.26 -59.46 -45.81
C ALA A 126 -37.30 -59.43 -44.60
N GLN A 127 -36.04 -59.72 -44.88
CA GLN A 127 -34.89 -59.49 -44.00
C GLN A 127 -33.85 -58.64 -44.72
N LYS A 128 -32.88 -58.14 -43.94
CA LYS A 128 -31.78 -57.33 -44.47
C LYS A 128 -31.03 -58.09 -45.57
N GLY A 129 -30.86 -57.46 -46.72
CA GLY A 129 -30.17 -58.02 -47.88
C GLY A 129 -31.07 -58.86 -48.80
N ASP A 130 -32.37 -58.99 -48.52
CA ASP A 130 -33.32 -59.55 -49.49
C ASP A 130 -33.56 -58.57 -50.65
N ILE A 131 -33.74 -59.10 -51.86
CA ILE A 131 -34.08 -58.32 -53.05
C ILE A 131 -35.60 -58.20 -53.15
N ILE A 132 -36.10 -56.98 -53.28
CA ILE A 132 -37.52 -56.67 -53.38
C ILE A 132 -37.87 -56.40 -54.84
N ILE A 133 -38.89 -57.10 -55.34
CA ILE A 133 -39.42 -56.92 -56.70
C ILE A 133 -40.83 -56.35 -56.59
N TYR A 134 -41.02 -55.12 -57.09
CA TYR A 134 -42.31 -54.44 -57.11
C TYR A 134 -43.04 -54.66 -58.43
N TYR A 135 -44.36 -54.76 -58.35
CA TYR A 135 -45.28 -54.96 -59.46
C TYR A 135 -46.33 -53.85 -59.49
N GLN A 136 -46.64 -53.37 -60.69
CA GLN A 136 -47.73 -52.45 -60.97
C GLN A 136 -48.70 -53.14 -61.94
N ASN A 137 -49.95 -53.32 -61.52
CA ASN A 137 -50.98 -54.00 -62.31
C ASN A 137 -50.52 -55.36 -62.87
N GLY A 138 -49.75 -56.12 -62.07
CA GLY A 138 -49.22 -57.44 -62.43
C GLY A 138 -47.89 -57.46 -63.20
N ASN A 139 -47.38 -56.31 -63.66
CA ASN A 139 -46.09 -56.21 -64.36
C ASN A 139 -44.99 -55.66 -63.43
N THR A 140 -43.77 -56.17 -63.54
CA THR A 140 -42.65 -55.68 -62.70
C THR A 140 -42.29 -54.23 -63.02
N CYS A 141 -42.14 -53.39 -61.99
CA CYS A 141 -41.87 -51.96 -62.15
C CYS A 141 -40.60 -51.45 -61.43
N HIS A 142 -40.15 -52.07 -60.32
CA HIS A 142 -38.99 -51.59 -59.56
C HIS A 142 -38.26 -52.69 -58.78
N THR A 143 -36.96 -52.50 -58.54
CA THR A 143 -36.12 -53.38 -57.70
C THR A 143 -35.45 -52.59 -56.58
N ALA A 144 -35.50 -53.09 -55.36
CA ALA A 144 -34.85 -52.48 -54.19
C ALA A 144 -34.19 -53.53 -53.28
N LEU A 145 -33.45 -53.06 -52.28
CA LEU A 145 -32.86 -53.89 -51.23
C LEU A 145 -33.63 -53.69 -49.92
N ALA A 146 -34.01 -54.78 -49.27
CA ALA A 146 -34.59 -54.72 -47.93
C ALA A 146 -33.50 -54.35 -46.91
N ILE A 147 -33.76 -53.31 -46.11
CA ILE A 147 -32.96 -53.00 -44.92
C ILE A 147 -33.46 -53.85 -43.75
N ASN A 148 -34.78 -54.06 -43.67
CA ASN A 148 -35.48 -54.90 -42.69
C ASN A 148 -36.86 -55.28 -43.24
N SER A 149 -37.71 -55.87 -42.41
CA SER A 149 -39.05 -56.37 -42.80
C SER A 149 -40.04 -55.30 -43.28
N THR A 150 -39.77 -54.01 -43.05
CA THR A 150 -40.70 -52.91 -43.37
C THR A 150 -40.09 -51.83 -44.26
N THR A 151 -38.77 -51.77 -44.37
CA THR A 151 -38.03 -50.66 -44.99
C THR A 151 -37.09 -51.16 -46.07
N ALA A 152 -37.06 -50.45 -47.21
CA ALA A 152 -36.18 -50.70 -48.33
C ALA A 152 -35.26 -49.51 -48.60
N ILE A 153 -34.05 -49.77 -49.10
CA ILE A 153 -33.21 -48.79 -49.77
C ILE A 153 -33.41 -48.94 -51.29
N ASN A 154 -33.91 -47.88 -51.91
CA ASN A 154 -34.33 -47.87 -53.31
C ASN A 154 -33.27 -47.16 -54.12
N GLY A 155 -32.79 -47.84 -55.16
CA GLY A 155 -31.86 -47.27 -56.13
C GLY A 155 -32.52 -46.35 -57.15
N ASN A 156 -33.79 -45.96 -56.99
CA ASN A 156 -34.44 -44.90 -57.76
C ASN A 156 -35.79 -44.55 -57.11
N PHE A 157 -35.78 -43.64 -56.13
CA PHE A 157 -36.98 -43.11 -55.50
C PHE A 157 -36.94 -41.59 -55.61
N ASP A 158 -37.85 -41.01 -56.39
CA ASP A 158 -37.85 -39.59 -56.77
C ASP A 158 -36.49 -39.11 -57.35
N GLY A 159 -35.87 -39.93 -58.19
CA GLY A 159 -34.63 -39.58 -58.91
C GLY A 159 -33.34 -39.71 -58.09
N LYS A 160 -33.39 -40.25 -56.88
CA LYS A 160 -32.24 -40.45 -55.99
C LYS A 160 -32.29 -41.78 -55.24
N VAL A 161 -31.17 -42.15 -54.63
CA VAL A 161 -31.12 -43.27 -53.69
C VAL A 161 -31.82 -42.84 -52.40
N ALA A 162 -32.89 -43.52 -52.01
CA ALA A 162 -33.61 -43.18 -50.78
C ALA A 162 -34.22 -44.39 -50.08
N GLU A 163 -34.33 -44.27 -48.77
CA GLU A 163 -35.05 -45.24 -47.95
C GLU A 163 -36.54 -44.92 -47.98
N ALA A 164 -37.36 -45.95 -48.13
CA ALA A 164 -38.80 -45.84 -48.08
C ALA A 164 -39.40 -47.07 -47.40
N LYS A 165 -40.61 -46.94 -46.86
CA LYS A 165 -41.37 -48.12 -46.41
C LYS A 165 -41.65 -48.97 -47.64
N ILE A 166 -41.55 -50.29 -47.50
CA ILE A 166 -41.81 -51.22 -48.61
C ILE A 166 -43.23 -50.97 -49.17
N SER A 167 -44.20 -50.70 -48.30
CA SER A 167 -45.58 -50.40 -48.69
C SER A 167 -45.81 -49.01 -49.29
N SER A 168 -44.84 -48.09 -49.24
CA SER A 168 -45.03 -46.69 -49.67
C SER A 168 -44.53 -46.42 -51.08
N TYR A 169 -44.07 -47.44 -51.82
CA TYR A 169 -43.67 -47.27 -53.22
C TYR A 169 -44.92 -47.14 -54.10
N SER A 170 -45.15 -45.98 -54.73
CA SER A 170 -46.27 -45.71 -55.64
C SER A 170 -45.79 -45.03 -56.92
N TYR A 171 -46.38 -45.38 -58.07
CA TYR A 171 -46.06 -44.76 -59.36
C TYR A 171 -47.33 -44.22 -60.04
N GLY A 172 -47.60 -42.92 -59.88
CA GLY A 172 -48.80 -42.26 -60.41
C GLY A 172 -50.09 -42.66 -59.68
N ASN A 173 -51.05 -41.75 -59.63
CA ASN A 173 -52.29 -41.94 -58.88
C ASN A 173 -53.18 -42.99 -59.58
N ASP A 174 -53.58 -44.03 -58.82
CA ASP A 174 -54.57 -45.09 -59.13
C ASP A 174 -54.07 -46.49 -59.62
N ALA A 175 -52.78 -46.85 -59.47
CA ALA A 175 -52.31 -48.22 -59.76
C ALA A 175 -52.09 -49.09 -58.50
N LYS A 176 -52.55 -50.35 -58.51
CA LYS A 176 -52.33 -51.30 -57.40
C LYS A 176 -50.89 -51.81 -57.44
N ILE A 177 -50.09 -51.42 -56.44
CA ILE A 177 -48.72 -51.91 -56.25
C ILE A 177 -48.71 -53.13 -55.32
N THR A 178 -48.04 -54.20 -55.75
CA THR A 178 -47.72 -55.38 -54.93
C THR A 178 -46.22 -55.65 -54.99
N TRP A 179 -45.68 -56.45 -54.07
CA TRP A 179 -44.25 -56.78 -54.06
C TRP A 179 -43.99 -58.22 -53.60
N GLU A 180 -42.83 -58.72 -53.98
CA GLU A 180 -42.30 -60.02 -53.58
C GLU A 180 -40.86 -59.87 -53.05
N PHE A 181 -40.45 -60.76 -52.15
CA PHE A 181 -39.10 -60.79 -51.59
C PHE A 181 -38.36 -62.05 -52.03
N TYR A 182 -37.13 -61.87 -52.51
CA TYR A 182 -36.22 -62.95 -52.89
C TYR A 182 -34.96 -62.89 -52.04
N ARG A 183 -34.69 -63.94 -51.29
CA ARG A 183 -33.49 -64.07 -50.45
C ARG A 183 -32.37 -64.76 -51.23
N PRO A 184 -31.27 -64.05 -51.60
CA PRO A 184 -30.13 -64.67 -52.26
C PRO A 184 -29.42 -65.68 -51.35
N LYS A 185 -28.78 -66.69 -51.96
CA LYS A 185 -28.04 -67.73 -51.25
C LYS A 185 -26.61 -67.26 -50.92
N TYR A 186 -26.48 -66.39 -49.92
CA TYR A 186 -25.18 -65.92 -49.47
C TYR A 186 -24.34 -67.10 -48.90
N THR A 187 -23.15 -67.34 -49.47
CA THR A 187 -22.15 -68.31 -48.96
C THR A 187 -20.82 -67.58 -48.75
N ALA A 188 -20.12 -67.82 -47.64
CA ALA A 188 -18.90 -67.09 -47.26
C ALA A 188 -17.61 -67.67 -47.88
N THR A 189 -16.64 -66.84 -48.25
CA THR A 189 -15.31 -67.24 -48.82
C THR A 189 -14.13 -66.63 -48.02
N PRO A 190 -12.99 -67.34 -47.76
CA PRO A 190 -11.85 -66.83 -46.97
C PRO A 190 -10.80 -66.01 -47.78
N VAL A 191 -10.02 -65.13 -47.11
CA VAL A 191 -9.00 -64.19 -47.66
C VAL A 191 -7.59 -64.49 -47.11
N PRO A 192 -6.45 -64.27 -47.83
CA PRO A 192 -5.07 -64.47 -47.32
C PRO A 192 -4.67 -63.51 -46.18
N ASP A 193 -3.78 -63.95 -45.28
CA ASP A 193 -3.33 -63.18 -44.11
C ASP A 193 -2.56 -61.90 -44.47
N PRO A 194 -2.82 -60.78 -43.78
CA PRO A 194 -2.13 -59.50 -43.99
C PRO A 194 -0.68 -59.51 -43.47
N ILE A 195 0.23 -58.86 -44.22
CA ILE A 195 1.65 -58.65 -43.85
C ILE A 195 1.73 -57.89 -42.51
N GLN A 196 2.46 -58.44 -41.54
CA GLN A 196 2.69 -57.82 -40.23
C GLN A 196 3.99 -57.00 -40.22
N TYR A 197 3.88 -55.69 -39.97
CA TYR A 197 5.02 -54.78 -39.84
C TYR A 197 5.43 -54.60 -38.38
N ALA A 198 6.72 -54.64 -38.11
CA ALA A 198 7.29 -54.46 -36.79
C ALA A 198 7.26 -53.00 -36.35
N ASN A 199 7.01 -52.79 -35.06
CA ASN A 199 7.22 -51.51 -34.42
C ASN A 199 8.70 -51.40 -34.01
N VAL A 200 9.50 -50.62 -34.74
CA VAL A 200 10.92 -50.42 -34.42
C VAL A 200 11.07 -49.13 -33.61
N ALA A 201 11.84 -49.19 -32.52
CA ALA A 201 12.05 -48.03 -31.66
C ALA A 201 12.77 -46.90 -32.42
N ALA A 202 12.43 -45.66 -32.09
CA ALA A 202 13.16 -44.50 -32.60
C ALA A 202 14.56 -44.50 -31.96
N ASN A 203 15.59 -44.72 -32.77
CA ASN A 203 16.98 -44.57 -32.34
C ASN A 203 17.88 -44.33 -33.58
N THR A 204 19.14 -44.01 -33.33
CA THR A 204 20.20 -44.10 -34.32
C THR A 204 20.73 -45.53 -34.34
N TYR A 205 20.82 -46.11 -35.53
CA TYR A 205 21.26 -47.48 -35.72
C TYR A 205 22.38 -47.58 -36.75
N TYR A 206 23.19 -48.62 -36.59
CA TYR A 206 23.93 -49.23 -37.68
C TYR A 206 23.05 -50.33 -38.32
N PHE A 207 22.96 -50.34 -39.65
CA PHE A 207 22.18 -51.34 -40.40
C PHE A 207 23.11 -52.34 -41.04
N LYS A 208 23.14 -53.56 -40.51
CA LYS A 208 24.02 -54.64 -40.99
C LYS A 208 23.28 -55.59 -41.91
N ASN A 209 23.81 -55.83 -43.10
CA ASN A 209 23.21 -56.76 -44.06
C ASN A 209 23.58 -58.22 -43.76
N ALA A 210 22.61 -59.13 -43.88
CA ALA A 210 22.78 -60.53 -43.53
C ALA A 210 23.53 -61.38 -44.59
N SER A 211 23.64 -60.95 -45.85
CA SER A 211 24.42 -61.70 -46.86
C SER A 211 25.90 -61.36 -46.82
N THR A 212 26.25 -60.10 -46.57
CA THR A 212 27.64 -59.62 -46.63
C THR A 212 28.27 -59.38 -45.26
N GLY A 213 27.47 -59.18 -44.21
CA GLY A 213 27.95 -58.76 -42.88
C GLY A 213 28.45 -57.30 -42.81
N THR A 214 28.36 -56.57 -43.93
CA THR A 214 28.71 -55.14 -44.04
C THR A 214 27.53 -54.25 -43.66
N TYR A 215 27.81 -52.96 -43.48
CA TYR A 215 26.86 -51.98 -42.96
C TYR A 215 26.47 -50.98 -44.01
N LEU A 216 25.21 -50.55 -43.99
CA LEU A 216 24.70 -49.45 -44.81
C LEU A 216 25.55 -48.20 -44.56
N SER A 217 26.00 -47.58 -45.63
CA SER A 217 26.79 -46.36 -45.61
C SER A 217 26.37 -45.41 -46.73
N VAL A 218 26.56 -44.12 -46.50
CA VAL A 218 26.41 -43.10 -47.53
C VAL A 218 27.71 -43.02 -48.32
N ASP A 219 27.64 -43.23 -49.64
CA ASP A 219 28.82 -43.22 -50.50
C ASP A 219 29.53 -41.86 -50.43
N GLY A 220 30.85 -41.86 -50.39
CA GLY A 220 31.67 -40.65 -50.23
C GLY A 220 31.42 -39.81 -48.97
N ALA A 221 30.65 -40.31 -47.98
CA ALA A 221 30.31 -39.61 -46.74
C ALA A 221 29.71 -38.20 -46.94
N LYS A 222 28.92 -38.00 -48.00
CA LYS A 222 28.33 -36.72 -48.39
C LYS A 222 26.81 -36.72 -48.26
N ALA A 223 26.20 -35.73 -47.62
CA ALA A 223 24.75 -35.56 -47.63
C ALA A 223 24.32 -34.63 -48.78
N ALA A 224 23.74 -35.19 -49.85
CA ALA A 224 23.23 -34.44 -50.99
C ALA A 224 22.09 -35.21 -51.69
N ASN A 225 21.24 -34.50 -52.43
CA ASN A 225 20.18 -35.11 -53.24
C ASN A 225 20.79 -36.05 -54.28
N GLY A 226 20.28 -37.28 -54.35
CA GLY A 226 20.75 -38.33 -55.24
C GLY A 226 22.03 -39.03 -54.77
N GLN A 227 22.57 -38.72 -53.57
CA GLN A 227 23.76 -39.39 -53.10
C GLN A 227 23.50 -40.89 -52.91
N ASN A 228 24.32 -41.73 -53.53
CA ASN A 228 24.12 -43.18 -53.51
C ASN A 228 24.36 -43.80 -52.13
N LEU A 229 23.60 -44.85 -51.81
CA LEU A 229 23.85 -45.70 -50.65
C LEU A 229 24.64 -46.93 -51.06
N SER A 230 25.61 -47.29 -50.23
CA SER A 230 26.51 -48.42 -50.41
C SER A 230 26.56 -49.27 -49.14
N VAL A 231 27.31 -50.35 -49.17
CA VAL A 231 27.68 -51.10 -47.96
C VAL A 231 29.20 -51.19 -47.80
N ALA A 232 29.67 -51.06 -46.56
CA ALA A 232 31.09 -51.12 -46.21
C ALA A 232 31.34 -51.71 -44.81
N SER A 233 32.63 -51.94 -44.47
CA SER A 233 33.05 -52.34 -43.12
C SER A 233 32.65 -51.28 -42.09
N LYS A 234 32.20 -51.70 -40.90
CA LYS A 234 31.67 -50.80 -39.86
C LYS A 234 32.65 -49.67 -39.52
N SER A 235 32.14 -48.45 -39.39
CA SER A 235 32.85 -47.27 -38.89
C SER A 235 31.96 -46.47 -37.95
N THR A 236 32.56 -45.71 -37.03
CA THR A 236 31.83 -44.85 -36.07
C THR A 236 31.46 -43.48 -36.65
N THR A 237 31.79 -43.21 -37.91
CA THR A 237 31.46 -41.94 -38.55
C THR A 237 29.96 -41.82 -38.86
N ALA A 238 29.47 -40.58 -38.93
CA ALA A 238 28.08 -40.26 -39.23
C ALA A 238 27.58 -40.83 -40.58
N ALA A 239 28.47 -41.18 -41.51
CA ALA A 239 28.13 -41.80 -42.79
C ALA A 239 27.52 -43.21 -42.67
N PHE A 240 27.69 -43.87 -41.53
CA PHE A 240 27.17 -45.22 -41.25
C PHE A 240 25.97 -45.22 -40.29
N GLN A 241 25.60 -44.06 -39.78
CA GLN A 241 24.63 -43.89 -38.72
C GLN A 241 23.34 -43.33 -39.30
N PHE A 242 22.24 -44.05 -39.10
CA PHE A 242 20.93 -43.62 -39.59
C PHE A 242 19.95 -43.56 -38.44
N LYS A 243 19.36 -42.39 -38.22
CA LYS A 243 18.28 -42.19 -37.25
C LYS A 243 16.96 -42.56 -37.90
N ILE A 244 16.20 -43.41 -37.23
CA ILE A 244 14.85 -43.77 -37.69
C ILE A 244 13.78 -43.21 -36.77
N THR A 245 12.62 -42.89 -37.33
CA THR A 245 11.43 -42.58 -36.52
C THR A 245 10.91 -43.85 -35.83
N GLY A 246 10.16 -43.71 -34.75
CA GLY A 246 9.49 -44.84 -34.11
C GLY A 246 8.16 -45.19 -34.79
N GLY A 247 7.60 -46.36 -34.50
CA GLY A 247 6.32 -46.80 -35.04
C GLY A 247 6.48 -47.91 -36.09
N THR A 248 5.50 -48.03 -36.99
CA THR A 248 5.50 -49.03 -38.08
C THR A 248 5.89 -48.44 -39.45
N GLU A 249 6.06 -47.13 -39.52
CA GLU A 249 6.45 -46.37 -40.71
C GLU A 249 7.63 -45.46 -40.38
N HIS A 250 8.69 -45.56 -41.17
CA HIS A 250 9.99 -45.02 -40.83
C HIS A 250 10.56 -44.11 -41.92
N TYR A 251 11.07 -42.95 -41.49
CA TYR A 251 12.07 -42.21 -42.26
C TYR A 251 13.47 -42.64 -41.82
N PHE A 252 14.39 -42.80 -42.75
CA PHE A 252 15.80 -43.09 -42.47
C PHE A 252 16.66 -41.84 -42.64
N TYR A 253 16.81 -41.06 -41.57
CA TYR A 253 17.62 -39.85 -41.58
C TYR A 253 19.11 -40.17 -41.55
N SER A 254 19.89 -39.52 -42.42
CA SER A 254 21.35 -39.61 -42.39
C SER A 254 21.92 -38.73 -41.27
N MET A 255 22.76 -39.29 -40.40
CA MET A 255 23.41 -38.50 -39.35
C MET A 255 24.50 -37.55 -39.88
N LEU A 256 24.87 -37.64 -41.17
CA LEU A 256 25.68 -36.60 -41.82
C LEU A 256 24.92 -35.27 -41.90
N ASN A 257 23.60 -35.32 -42.09
CA ASN A 257 22.67 -34.20 -42.03
C ASN A 257 21.24 -34.73 -41.96
N ASN A 258 20.57 -34.52 -40.83
CA ASN A 258 19.21 -35.01 -40.55
C ASN A 258 18.11 -34.35 -41.42
N SER A 259 18.45 -33.54 -42.40
CA SER A 259 17.51 -33.05 -43.43
C SER A 259 17.34 -34.02 -44.61
N PHE A 260 18.23 -35.01 -44.74
CA PHE A 260 18.22 -36.00 -45.82
C PHE A 260 17.79 -37.38 -45.33
N VAL A 261 16.93 -38.03 -46.11
CA VAL A 261 16.38 -39.37 -45.84
C VAL A 261 16.66 -40.35 -46.98
N VAL A 262 16.62 -41.64 -46.69
CA VAL A 262 16.74 -42.69 -47.72
C VAL A 262 15.53 -42.70 -48.64
N ASN A 263 15.78 -42.63 -49.95
CA ASN A 263 14.81 -42.53 -51.03
C ASN A 263 15.29 -43.33 -52.27
N PRO A 264 14.41 -44.02 -53.02
CA PRO A 264 14.74 -44.53 -54.34
C PRO A 264 15.19 -43.40 -55.27
N TYR A 265 16.19 -43.65 -56.13
CA TYR A 265 16.66 -42.67 -57.10
C TYR A 265 15.50 -42.15 -57.98
N SER A 266 15.37 -40.82 -58.09
CA SER A 266 14.32 -40.13 -58.84
C SER A 266 12.89 -40.57 -58.47
N ASP A 267 12.65 -40.92 -57.21
CA ASP A 267 11.33 -41.36 -56.71
C ASP A 267 10.74 -42.56 -57.46
N ASN A 268 11.60 -43.40 -58.06
CA ASN A 268 11.18 -44.55 -58.85
C ASN A 268 11.01 -45.81 -57.96
N PRO A 269 9.76 -46.25 -57.66
CA PRO A 269 9.52 -47.30 -56.68
C PRO A 269 9.53 -48.69 -57.34
N THR A 270 10.52 -48.97 -58.18
CA THR A 270 10.64 -50.22 -58.94
C THR A 270 11.92 -51.00 -58.59
N ALA A 271 11.83 -52.33 -58.65
CA ALA A 271 12.97 -53.21 -58.47
C ALA A 271 14.06 -52.90 -59.51
N GLY A 272 15.32 -52.81 -59.05
CA GLY A 272 16.47 -52.40 -59.84
C GLY A 272 16.89 -50.93 -59.64
N THR A 273 16.07 -50.10 -58.98
CA THR A 273 16.39 -48.69 -58.71
C THR A 273 17.34 -48.56 -57.52
N ASN A 274 18.42 -47.76 -57.63
CA ASN A 274 19.33 -47.48 -56.52
C ASN A 274 18.63 -46.80 -55.34
N ALA A 275 19.07 -47.12 -54.12
CA ALA A 275 18.70 -46.37 -52.93
C ALA A 275 19.68 -45.20 -52.73
N THR A 276 19.14 -44.02 -52.49
CA THR A 276 19.89 -42.76 -52.41
C THR A 276 19.45 -41.93 -51.22
N LEU A 277 20.16 -40.84 -50.92
CA LEU A 277 19.70 -39.79 -50.04
C LEU A 277 18.96 -38.71 -50.83
N TYR A 278 17.88 -38.20 -50.24
CA TYR A 278 17.18 -37.04 -50.75
C TYR A 278 16.66 -36.19 -49.60
N GLN A 279 16.54 -34.89 -49.82
CA GLN A 279 15.95 -33.99 -48.84
C GLN A 279 14.53 -34.44 -48.51
N LYS A 280 14.20 -34.47 -47.22
CA LYS A 280 12.89 -34.93 -46.77
C LYS A 280 11.77 -34.03 -47.29
N ASP A 281 10.79 -34.63 -47.96
CA ASP A 281 9.64 -33.93 -48.56
C ASP A 281 8.27 -34.55 -48.19
N ASN A 282 8.26 -35.67 -47.44
CA ASN A 282 7.07 -36.46 -47.07
C ASN A 282 6.43 -37.25 -48.21
N SER A 283 7.11 -37.42 -49.34
CA SER A 283 6.66 -38.33 -50.41
C SER A 283 6.53 -39.77 -49.90
N GLY A 284 5.61 -40.53 -50.51
CA GLY A 284 5.41 -41.95 -50.16
C GLY A 284 6.63 -42.84 -50.46
N THR A 285 7.56 -42.36 -51.28
CA THR A 285 8.84 -42.99 -51.65
C THR A 285 9.92 -42.85 -50.56
N GLN A 286 9.71 -41.99 -49.56
CA GLN A 286 10.64 -41.80 -48.44
C GLN A 286 10.25 -42.59 -47.18
N ILE A 287 9.14 -43.35 -47.22
CA ILE A 287 8.59 -44.04 -46.07
C ILE A 287 8.83 -45.54 -46.19
N TRP A 288 9.49 -46.10 -45.19
CA TRP A 288 9.89 -47.50 -45.15
C TRP A 288 9.15 -48.25 -44.03
N LYS A 289 8.84 -49.52 -44.27
CA LYS A 289 8.18 -50.41 -43.31
C LYS A 289 9.03 -51.64 -43.07
N PHE A 290 9.11 -52.09 -41.83
CA PHE A 290 9.96 -53.20 -41.44
C PHE A 290 9.11 -54.46 -41.29
N GLN A 291 9.25 -55.41 -42.20
CA GLN A 291 8.66 -56.73 -41.99
C GLN A 291 9.65 -57.57 -41.17
N LYS A 292 9.20 -58.08 -40.02
CA LYS A 292 10.00 -59.03 -39.24
C LYS A 292 10.11 -60.34 -40.02
N VAL A 293 11.33 -60.83 -40.20
CA VAL A 293 11.63 -62.13 -40.81
C VAL A 293 12.65 -62.85 -39.95
N ASP A 294 12.86 -64.13 -40.22
CA ASP A 294 13.93 -64.87 -39.56
C ASP A 294 15.30 -64.23 -39.87
N GLY A 295 16.13 -64.05 -38.85
CA GLY A 295 17.44 -63.42 -38.96
C GLY A 295 17.48 -61.88 -39.09
N GLY A 296 16.36 -61.15 -39.09
CA GLY A 296 16.39 -59.68 -39.11
C GLY A 296 15.09 -59.02 -39.57
N TYR A 297 15.24 -58.02 -40.44
CA TYR A 297 14.14 -57.25 -41.02
C TYR A 297 14.28 -57.17 -42.53
N LEU A 298 13.15 -57.36 -43.21
CA LEU A 298 12.99 -56.99 -44.59
C LEU A 298 12.44 -55.55 -44.64
N ILE A 299 13.22 -54.62 -45.17
CA ILE A 299 12.87 -53.19 -45.19
C ILE A 299 12.16 -52.88 -46.51
N ARG A 300 10.84 -52.68 -46.45
CA ARG A 300 9.96 -52.49 -47.61
C ARG A 300 9.60 -51.04 -47.83
N LEU A 301 9.37 -50.66 -49.08
CA LEU A 301 8.91 -49.33 -49.42
C LEU A 301 7.38 -49.23 -49.27
N LYS A 302 6.86 -48.20 -48.59
CA LYS A 302 5.42 -48.06 -48.32
C LYS A 302 4.58 -47.95 -49.60
N CYS A 303 4.98 -47.12 -50.55
CA CYS A 303 4.21 -46.91 -51.79
C CYS A 303 4.35 -48.06 -52.81
N ALA A 304 5.27 -48.99 -52.60
CA ALA A 304 5.45 -50.20 -53.40
C ALA A 304 5.93 -51.35 -52.51
N GLU A 305 5.00 -51.91 -51.73
CA GLU A 305 5.33 -52.95 -50.73
C GLU A 305 5.87 -54.25 -51.36
N SER A 306 5.77 -54.41 -52.69
CA SER A 306 6.43 -55.47 -53.46
C SER A 306 7.95 -55.29 -53.58
N CYS A 307 8.51 -54.14 -53.18
CA CYS A 307 9.94 -53.84 -53.22
C CYS A 307 10.55 -53.77 -51.81
N ALA A 308 11.79 -54.27 -51.68
CA ALA A 308 12.58 -54.22 -50.46
C ALA A 308 14.02 -53.73 -50.72
N LEU A 309 14.64 -53.15 -49.71
CA LEU A 309 16.03 -52.69 -49.74
C LEU A 309 17.00 -53.88 -49.78
N ALA A 310 17.87 -53.91 -50.76
CA ALA A 310 18.73 -55.05 -51.06
C ALA A 310 20.17 -54.61 -51.37
N VAL A 311 21.13 -55.45 -50.97
CA VAL A 311 22.53 -55.31 -51.39
C VAL A 311 22.73 -55.98 -52.75
N SER A 312 23.39 -55.27 -53.66
CA SER A 312 23.79 -55.73 -54.99
C SER A 312 25.27 -55.37 -55.20
N GLY A 313 26.17 -56.33 -54.98
CA GLY A 313 27.60 -56.05 -54.89
C GLY A 313 27.91 -55.13 -53.70
N THR A 314 28.50 -53.97 -53.96
CA THR A 314 28.72 -52.90 -52.95
C THR A 314 27.61 -51.84 -52.94
N ASN A 315 26.67 -51.90 -53.88
CA ASN A 315 25.56 -50.95 -54.03
C ASN A 315 24.34 -51.39 -53.21
N VAL A 316 23.49 -50.43 -52.83
CA VAL A 316 22.18 -50.69 -52.23
C VAL A 316 21.08 -50.22 -53.19
N GLN A 317 20.12 -51.09 -53.46
CA GLN A 317 19.04 -50.86 -54.42
C GLN A 317 17.73 -51.50 -53.96
N LEU A 318 16.62 -51.17 -54.64
CA LEU A 318 15.35 -51.86 -54.49
C LEU A 318 15.40 -53.20 -55.25
N ALA A 319 14.82 -54.23 -54.68
CA ALA A 319 14.60 -55.52 -55.34
C ALA A 319 13.19 -56.05 -55.02
N THR A 320 12.69 -56.96 -55.86
CA THR A 320 11.42 -57.66 -55.58
C THR A 320 11.54 -58.37 -54.23
N ALA A 321 10.59 -58.09 -53.33
CA ALA A 321 10.63 -58.52 -51.95
C ALA A 321 10.58 -60.05 -51.85
N ASN A 322 11.59 -60.62 -51.21
CA ASN A 322 11.76 -62.06 -51.00
C ASN A 322 12.22 -62.29 -49.56
N THR A 323 11.33 -62.83 -48.74
CA THR A 323 11.55 -63.07 -47.31
C THR A 323 12.66 -64.09 -47.03
N SER A 324 13.08 -64.87 -48.02
CA SER A 324 14.14 -65.88 -47.91
C SER A 324 15.49 -65.37 -48.44
N SER A 325 15.57 -64.14 -48.98
CA SER A 325 16.81 -63.61 -49.56
C SER A 325 17.66 -62.87 -48.51
N LYS A 326 18.80 -63.45 -48.13
CA LYS A 326 19.74 -62.83 -47.18
C LYS A 326 20.24 -61.44 -47.61
N ALA A 327 20.30 -61.16 -48.91
CA ALA A 327 20.71 -59.85 -49.42
C ALA A 327 19.73 -58.72 -49.08
N GLN A 328 18.49 -59.06 -48.70
CA GLN A 328 17.44 -58.12 -48.32
C GLN A 328 17.20 -58.06 -46.81
N ILE A 329 17.88 -58.90 -46.02
CA ILE A 329 17.68 -58.98 -44.57
C ILE A 329 18.70 -58.09 -43.86
N TRP A 330 18.20 -57.22 -42.98
CA TRP A 330 18.99 -56.26 -42.22
C TRP A 330 18.81 -56.46 -40.72
N THR A 331 19.90 -56.32 -39.96
CA THR A 331 19.91 -56.29 -38.50
C THR A 331 20.31 -54.89 -38.01
N LEU A 332 19.78 -54.49 -36.86
CA LEU A 332 19.93 -53.14 -36.32
C LEU A 332 20.76 -53.19 -35.03
N GLU A 333 21.80 -52.37 -34.95
CA GLU A 333 22.63 -52.20 -33.75
C GLU A 333 22.49 -50.75 -33.26
N GLY A 334 21.96 -50.56 -32.04
CA GLY A 334 21.67 -49.23 -31.48
C GLY A 334 22.91 -48.45 -31.03
N ILE A 335 22.80 -47.13 -30.96
CA ILE A 335 23.85 -46.21 -30.46
C ILE A 335 23.31 -45.49 -29.23
N ASP A 336 24.02 -45.56 -28.10
CA ASP A 336 23.62 -44.89 -26.86
C ASP A 336 23.97 -43.38 -26.90
N PRO A 337 23.04 -42.49 -26.51
CA PRO A 337 23.28 -41.05 -26.48
C PRO A 337 24.13 -40.63 -25.27
N THR A 338 24.92 -39.57 -25.42
CA THR A 338 25.86 -39.06 -24.39
C THR A 338 25.50 -37.66 -23.92
N LEU A 339 25.72 -37.35 -22.63
CA LEU A 339 25.41 -36.03 -22.05
C LEU A 339 26.17 -34.89 -22.75
N SER A 340 25.44 -33.92 -23.29
CA SER A 340 25.98 -32.78 -24.03
C SER A 340 26.04 -31.51 -23.19
N SER A 341 24.95 -31.18 -22.49
CA SER A 341 24.83 -30.00 -21.64
C SER A 341 23.81 -30.19 -20.53
N ILE A 342 23.87 -29.31 -19.51
CA ILE A 342 22.80 -29.14 -18.53
C ILE A 342 22.38 -27.66 -18.47
N SER A 343 21.12 -27.41 -18.12
CA SER A 343 20.61 -26.08 -17.76
C SER A 343 19.69 -26.15 -16.55
N ILE A 344 19.48 -25.01 -15.87
CA ILE A 344 18.51 -24.93 -14.77
C ILE A 344 17.11 -24.96 -15.37
N SER A 345 16.31 -25.97 -15.01
CA SER A 345 14.92 -26.10 -15.42
C SER A 345 13.96 -25.45 -14.41
N SER A 346 14.25 -25.60 -13.11
CA SER A 346 13.59 -24.86 -12.03
C SER A 346 14.61 -24.45 -10.97
N ASN A 347 14.52 -23.21 -10.48
CA ASN A 347 15.27 -22.78 -9.31
C ASN A 347 14.78 -23.51 -8.04
N PRO A 348 15.59 -23.59 -6.96
CA PRO A 348 15.12 -24.10 -5.68
C PRO A 348 13.97 -23.25 -5.13
N THR A 349 13.16 -23.84 -4.24
CA THR A 349 12.04 -23.15 -3.58
C THR A 349 12.51 -22.03 -2.66
N LYS A 350 13.71 -22.15 -2.08
CA LYS A 350 14.36 -21.12 -1.27
C LYS A 350 15.53 -20.50 -2.05
N THR A 351 15.38 -19.24 -2.43
CA THR A 351 16.41 -18.43 -3.12
C THR A 351 16.93 -17.27 -2.27
N THR A 352 16.44 -17.11 -1.04
CA THR A 352 16.86 -16.07 -0.09
C THR A 352 17.32 -16.71 1.21
N TYR A 353 18.48 -16.30 1.69
CA TYR A 353 19.19 -16.86 2.84
C TYR A 353 19.68 -15.74 3.75
N ASN A 354 20.00 -16.07 5.00
CA ASN A 354 20.78 -15.20 5.87
C ASN A 354 22.25 -15.62 5.88
N VAL A 355 23.17 -14.70 6.20
CA VAL A 355 24.59 -15.04 6.38
C VAL A 355 24.73 -16.20 7.38
N GLY A 356 25.39 -17.29 6.97
CA GLY A 356 25.58 -18.49 7.78
C GLY A 356 24.53 -19.60 7.58
N ASP A 357 23.47 -19.36 6.81
CA ASP A 357 22.52 -20.41 6.44
C ASP A 357 23.20 -21.49 5.56
N THR A 358 22.65 -22.70 5.61
CA THR A 358 23.00 -23.78 4.65
C THR A 358 22.14 -23.69 3.40
N LEU A 359 22.73 -23.92 2.22
CA LEU A 359 22.02 -23.93 0.94
C LEU A 359 20.97 -25.05 0.89
N ASP A 360 19.72 -24.72 0.56
CA ASP A 360 18.64 -25.67 0.35
C ASP A 360 18.42 -25.86 -1.16
N THR A 361 18.54 -27.11 -1.61
CA THR A 361 18.37 -27.48 -3.03
C THR A 361 16.99 -28.03 -3.34
N SER A 362 16.04 -27.98 -2.40
CA SER A 362 14.67 -28.46 -2.60
C SER A 362 14.00 -27.74 -3.77
N GLY A 363 13.40 -28.50 -4.69
CA GLY A 363 12.75 -27.97 -5.89
C GLY A 363 13.68 -27.58 -7.05
N LEU A 364 15.00 -27.69 -6.87
CA LEU A 364 15.96 -27.53 -7.97
C LEU A 364 15.82 -28.71 -8.94
N THR A 365 15.56 -28.41 -10.22
CA THR A 365 15.61 -29.41 -11.29
C THR A 365 16.48 -28.91 -12.43
N LEU A 366 17.21 -29.83 -13.05
CA LEU A 366 18.07 -29.57 -14.20
C LEU A 366 17.44 -30.18 -15.45
N LYS A 367 17.71 -29.58 -16.60
CA LYS A 367 17.45 -30.18 -17.91
C LYS A 367 18.77 -30.66 -18.50
N ALA A 368 18.96 -31.97 -18.57
CA ALA A 368 20.06 -32.59 -19.31
C ALA A 368 19.69 -32.68 -20.80
N THR A 369 20.64 -32.36 -21.69
CA THR A 369 20.49 -32.51 -23.15
C THR A 369 21.56 -33.46 -23.66
N TYR A 370 21.17 -34.43 -24.48
CA TYR A 370 22.05 -35.48 -24.99
C TYR A 370 22.42 -35.28 -26.47
N SER A 371 23.41 -36.05 -26.95
CA SER A 371 23.96 -35.95 -28.31
C SER A 371 22.98 -36.30 -29.43
N ASP A 372 21.90 -37.02 -29.15
CA ASP A 372 20.82 -37.35 -30.10
C ASP A 372 19.71 -36.28 -30.16
N GLY A 373 19.83 -35.24 -29.33
CA GLY A 373 18.89 -34.13 -29.17
C GLY A 373 17.78 -34.37 -28.14
N ASN A 374 17.72 -35.55 -27.51
CA ASN A 374 16.77 -35.82 -26.44
C ASN A 374 17.16 -35.08 -25.16
N THR A 375 16.18 -34.91 -24.26
CA THR A 375 16.37 -34.19 -23.02
C THR A 375 15.70 -34.91 -21.85
N GLU A 376 16.32 -34.85 -20.68
CA GLU A 376 15.77 -35.42 -19.45
C GLU A 376 15.77 -34.40 -18.31
N THR A 377 14.84 -34.58 -17.38
CA THR A 377 14.77 -33.76 -16.17
C THR A 377 15.48 -34.49 -15.02
N ILE A 378 16.51 -33.86 -14.46
CA ILE A 378 17.28 -34.39 -13.34
C ILE A 378 16.81 -33.72 -12.04
N SER A 379 16.33 -34.52 -11.10
CA SER A 379 15.82 -34.07 -9.79
C SER A 379 16.71 -34.48 -8.61
N SER A 380 17.73 -35.31 -8.83
CA SER A 380 18.70 -35.74 -7.80
C SER A 380 20.03 -36.17 -8.43
N GLY A 381 21.08 -36.37 -7.63
CA GLY A 381 22.39 -36.84 -8.10
C GLY A 381 23.35 -35.73 -8.61
N PHE A 382 22.88 -34.49 -8.68
CA PHE A 382 23.74 -33.33 -8.89
C PHE A 382 24.42 -32.87 -7.59
N LYS A 383 25.51 -32.11 -7.71
CA LYS A 383 26.22 -31.46 -6.59
C LYS A 383 26.12 -29.96 -6.72
N THR A 384 26.10 -29.25 -5.59
CA THR A 384 26.06 -27.78 -5.55
C THR A 384 27.24 -27.23 -4.76
N THR A 385 27.72 -26.04 -5.15
CA THR A 385 28.75 -25.28 -4.42
C THR A 385 28.39 -23.79 -4.41
N ALA A 386 28.44 -23.18 -3.24
CA ALA A 386 28.20 -21.75 -3.03
C ALA A 386 28.77 -21.29 -1.68
N ASP A 387 29.28 -20.07 -1.61
CA ASP A 387 29.70 -19.43 -0.36
C ASP A 387 28.63 -18.44 0.12
N LEU A 388 27.97 -18.79 1.23
CA LEU A 388 26.93 -17.98 1.88
C LEU A 388 27.43 -17.26 3.15
N SER A 389 28.76 -17.16 3.34
CA SER A 389 29.37 -16.54 4.52
C SER A 389 29.32 -15.01 4.55
N THR A 390 28.92 -14.38 3.44
CA THR A 390 28.82 -12.91 3.31
C THR A 390 27.52 -12.53 2.60
N ALA A 391 27.02 -11.32 2.88
CA ALA A 391 25.78 -10.83 2.28
C ALA A 391 25.94 -10.49 0.78
N GLY A 392 24.81 -10.35 0.08
CA GLY A 392 24.71 -10.00 -1.33
C GLY A 392 24.26 -11.15 -2.23
N THR A 393 24.25 -10.91 -3.54
CA THR A 393 23.92 -11.92 -4.54
C THR A 393 25.06 -12.93 -4.65
N LYS A 394 24.76 -14.22 -4.43
CA LYS A 394 25.70 -15.32 -4.53
C LYS A 394 25.34 -16.23 -5.70
N THR A 395 26.35 -16.63 -6.47
CA THR A 395 26.18 -17.59 -7.56
C THR A 395 26.40 -19.00 -7.03
N VAL A 396 25.39 -19.84 -7.21
CA VAL A 396 25.44 -21.27 -6.93
C VAL A 396 25.85 -22.01 -8.20
N THR A 397 26.91 -22.80 -8.12
CA THR A 397 27.33 -23.69 -9.21
C THR A 397 26.77 -25.08 -8.98
N VAL A 398 26.04 -25.60 -9.96
CA VAL A 398 25.48 -26.95 -9.97
C VAL A 398 26.24 -27.80 -10.97
N SER A 399 26.69 -28.98 -10.57
CA SER A 399 27.36 -29.96 -11.45
C SER A 399 26.61 -31.27 -11.50
N TYR A 400 26.43 -31.84 -12.69
CA TYR A 400 25.87 -33.17 -12.91
C TYR A 400 26.87 -34.01 -13.72
N THR A 401 27.04 -35.27 -13.32
CA THR A 401 27.98 -36.20 -13.97
C THR A 401 27.25 -37.48 -14.34
N GLU A 402 27.42 -37.90 -15.58
CA GLU A 402 26.87 -39.15 -16.11
C GLU A 402 27.94 -39.86 -16.94
N GLY A 403 28.28 -41.09 -16.55
CA GLY A 403 29.51 -41.75 -16.98
C GLY A 403 30.75 -40.90 -16.59
N ASP A 404 31.63 -40.66 -17.56
CA ASP A 404 32.84 -39.84 -17.39
C ASP A 404 32.64 -38.36 -17.78
N ILE A 405 31.40 -37.93 -18.07
CA ILE A 405 31.11 -36.57 -18.55
C ILE A 405 30.46 -35.75 -17.46
N THR A 406 31.12 -34.67 -17.04
CA THR A 406 30.57 -33.66 -16.10
C THR A 406 30.18 -32.38 -16.84
N LYS A 407 29.01 -31.83 -16.52
CA LYS A 407 28.53 -30.53 -16.99
C LYS A 407 28.07 -29.67 -15.83
N THR A 408 28.13 -28.34 -16.01
CA THR A 408 27.80 -27.36 -14.98
C THR A 408 26.75 -26.35 -15.46
N ALA A 409 25.91 -25.89 -14.53
CA ALA A 409 25.00 -24.77 -14.70
C ALA A 409 25.02 -23.89 -13.44
N THR A 410 24.52 -22.66 -13.53
CA THR A 410 24.52 -21.71 -12.42
C THR A 410 23.17 -21.05 -12.22
N PHE A 411 22.86 -20.70 -10.98
CA PHE A 411 21.77 -19.78 -10.62
C PHE A 411 22.22 -18.87 -9.48
N ASN A 412 21.45 -17.82 -9.19
CA ASN A 412 21.77 -16.87 -8.13
C ASN A 412 20.81 -17.02 -6.95
N VAL A 413 21.34 -16.82 -5.74
CA VAL A 413 20.60 -16.68 -4.49
C VAL A 413 20.96 -15.34 -3.82
N THR A 414 20.08 -14.84 -2.98
CA THR A 414 20.30 -13.61 -2.20
C THR A 414 20.63 -13.97 -0.77
N VAL A 415 21.76 -13.47 -0.25
CA VAL A 415 22.13 -13.61 1.17
C VAL A 415 21.94 -12.27 1.87
N ASN A 416 21.02 -12.20 2.81
CA ASN A 416 20.73 -11.01 3.59
C ASN A 416 21.73 -10.87 4.75
N ALA A 417 22.14 -9.64 5.01
CA ALA A 417 22.84 -9.29 6.25
C ALA A 417 21.86 -9.35 7.43
N VAL A 418 22.32 -9.81 8.59
CA VAL A 418 21.50 -9.99 9.80
C VAL A 418 21.93 -8.96 10.84
N LEU A 419 20.97 -8.33 11.52
CA LEU A 419 21.25 -7.37 12.58
C LEU A 419 22.05 -8.02 13.73
N SER A 420 23.27 -7.55 13.96
CA SER A 420 24.19 -8.12 14.96
C SER A 420 24.13 -7.36 16.29
N ASN A 421 24.26 -6.04 16.25
CA ASN A 421 24.12 -5.15 17.40
C ASN A 421 23.57 -3.77 16.99
N ILE A 422 23.22 -2.95 17.99
CA ILE A 422 23.10 -1.50 17.83
C ILE A 422 24.02 -0.83 18.85
N THR A 423 24.43 0.41 18.55
CA THR A 423 25.29 1.21 19.42
C THR A 423 24.75 2.63 19.52
N VAL A 424 24.84 3.23 20.71
CA VAL A 424 24.61 4.67 20.91
C VAL A 424 25.91 5.37 20.51
N SER A 425 25.96 5.85 19.27
CA SER A 425 27.16 6.51 18.73
C SER A 425 27.23 7.99 19.11
N ASN A 426 26.10 8.59 19.49
CA ASN A 426 26.04 9.88 20.17
C ASN A 426 24.89 9.89 21.16
N THR A 427 25.13 10.33 22.40
CA THR A 427 24.07 10.52 23.39
C THR A 427 23.23 11.76 23.07
N PRO A 428 21.98 11.87 23.56
CA PRO A 428 21.20 13.10 23.44
C PRO A 428 21.92 14.32 24.04
N THR A 429 21.59 15.52 23.56
CA THR A 429 22.15 16.79 24.07
C THR A 429 21.69 17.10 25.49
N LYS A 430 20.46 16.74 25.86
CA LYS A 430 19.95 16.85 27.23
C LYS A 430 20.21 15.53 27.96
N VAL A 431 21.01 15.59 29.02
CA VAL A 431 21.35 14.43 29.87
C VAL A 431 20.97 14.63 31.34
N ASN A 432 20.35 15.76 31.68
CA ASN A 432 19.83 16.06 33.02
C ASN A 432 18.32 16.31 32.90
N TYR A 433 17.53 15.63 33.71
CA TYR A 433 16.06 15.67 33.71
C TYR A 433 15.54 15.88 35.12
N TYR A 434 14.30 16.36 35.25
CA TYR A 434 13.58 16.34 36.52
C TYR A 434 12.63 15.14 36.61
N ILE A 435 12.20 14.81 37.83
CA ILE A 435 11.21 13.75 38.06
C ILE A 435 9.96 13.99 37.18
N GLY A 436 9.56 12.97 36.43
CA GLY A 436 8.37 13.00 35.57
C GLY A 436 8.57 13.68 34.21
N GLU A 437 9.75 14.24 33.91
CA GLU A 437 10.02 14.78 32.57
C GLU A 437 10.02 13.67 31.50
N ASN A 438 9.67 14.06 30.27
CA ASN A 438 9.77 13.19 29.10
C ASN A 438 11.19 13.23 28.51
N LEU A 439 11.71 12.06 28.12
CA LEU A 439 12.99 11.96 27.42
C LEU A 439 12.98 12.80 26.13
N LYS A 440 14.06 13.56 25.93
CA LYS A 440 14.35 14.29 24.69
C LYS A 440 15.50 13.60 23.97
N THR A 441 15.32 13.30 22.68
CA THR A 441 16.30 12.53 21.89
C THR A 441 17.10 13.39 20.93
N ASP A 442 17.05 14.71 21.06
CA ASP A 442 17.77 15.64 20.19
C ASP A 442 19.29 15.38 20.25
N GLY A 443 19.93 15.32 19.09
CA GLY A 443 21.36 15.00 18.96
C GLY A 443 21.73 13.53 19.18
N MET A 444 20.78 12.67 19.59
CA MET A 444 21.02 11.23 19.72
C MET A 444 21.33 10.61 18.35
N LYS A 445 22.29 9.69 18.30
CA LYS A 445 22.60 8.91 17.10
C LYS A 445 22.75 7.44 17.43
N ILE A 446 22.03 6.60 16.69
CA ILE A 446 22.06 5.15 16.85
C ILE A 446 22.54 4.49 15.56
N THR A 447 23.54 3.63 15.69
CA THR A 447 24.12 2.90 14.56
C THR A 447 23.89 1.41 14.73
N ALA A 448 23.20 0.80 13.76
CA ALA A 448 23.04 -0.64 13.66
C ALA A 448 24.24 -1.25 12.93
N THR A 449 24.73 -2.38 13.43
CA THR A 449 25.81 -3.17 12.80
C THR A 449 25.27 -4.53 12.40
N TYR A 450 25.59 -4.97 11.19
CA TYR A 450 25.13 -6.23 10.62
C TYR A 450 26.23 -7.30 10.57
N THR A 451 25.83 -8.56 10.40
CA THR A 451 26.76 -9.64 10.07
C THR A 451 27.51 -9.32 8.77
N GLY A 452 28.84 -9.35 8.81
CA GLY A 452 29.72 -8.88 7.73
C GLY A 452 30.26 -7.46 7.90
N GLY A 453 29.87 -6.74 8.96
CA GLY A 453 30.50 -5.48 9.39
C GLY A 453 29.94 -4.21 8.76
N SER A 454 28.93 -4.30 7.88
CA SER A 454 28.23 -3.11 7.37
C SER A 454 27.41 -2.44 8.47
N THR A 455 27.19 -1.13 8.33
CA THR A 455 26.48 -0.31 9.33
C THR A 455 25.37 0.53 8.68
N LYS A 456 24.33 0.87 9.46
CA LYS A 456 23.20 1.72 9.06
C LYS A 456 22.83 2.69 10.19
N ASP A 457 22.51 3.94 9.85
CA ASP A 457 21.89 4.86 10.80
C ASP A 457 20.41 4.47 10.98
N VAL A 458 20.02 4.20 12.23
CA VAL A 458 18.66 3.74 12.57
C VAL A 458 17.98 4.67 13.57
N THR A 459 18.53 5.87 13.78
CA THR A 459 18.11 6.82 14.84
C THR A 459 16.61 7.10 14.84
N SER A 460 15.98 7.26 13.66
CA SER A 460 14.54 7.54 13.55
C SER A 460 13.62 6.32 13.72
N ALA A 461 14.18 5.11 13.75
CA ALA A 461 13.42 3.85 13.78
C ALA A 461 13.51 3.12 15.13
N VAL A 462 14.22 3.68 16.12
CA VAL A 462 14.37 3.06 17.44
C VAL A 462 13.18 3.36 18.36
N LYS A 463 12.98 2.50 19.35
CA LYS A 463 12.07 2.74 20.48
C LYS A 463 12.87 2.91 21.76
N THR A 464 12.45 3.85 22.61
CA THR A 464 13.08 4.13 23.90
C THR A 464 12.20 3.65 25.05
N SER A 465 12.83 3.20 26.14
CA SER A 465 12.20 2.86 27.42
C SER A 465 13.05 3.43 28.55
N TYR A 466 12.42 4.14 29.47
CA TYR A 466 13.06 4.88 30.56
C TYR A 466 12.08 5.07 31.72
N ASP A 467 12.60 5.32 32.92
CA ASP A 467 11.84 5.65 34.13
C ASP A 467 12.51 6.83 34.85
N PHE A 468 11.86 7.99 34.82
CA PHE A 468 12.30 9.20 35.52
C PHE A 468 11.43 9.48 36.75
N SER A 469 10.87 8.46 37.40
CA SER A 469 10.06 8.61 38.62
C SER A 469 10.88 8.88 39.89
N LYS A 470 12.20 8.71 39.84
CA LYS A 470 13.12 8.85 40.98
C LYS A 470 14.38 9.61 40.59
N THR A 471 14.97 10.29 41.56
CA THR A 471 16.26 10.96 41.39
C THR A 471 17.44 9.99 41.30
N GLY A 472 18.54 10.45 40.70
CA GLY A 472 19.78 9.73 40.52
C GLY A 472 20.03 9.40 39.06
N THR A 473 20.99 8.51 38.81
CA THR A 473 21.31 8.06 37.46
C THR A 473 20.21 7.12 36.94
N ALA A 474 19.52 7.52 35.88
CA ALA A 474 18.54 6.69 35.18
C ALA A 474 19.14 6.07 33.92
N THR A 475 18.80 4.80 33.64
CA THR A 475 19.20 4.10 32.42
C THR A 475 18.11 4.23 31.37
N VAL A 476 18.47 4.72 30.18
CA VAL A 476 17.60 4.72 29.01
C VAL A 476 17.97 3.52 28.15
N THR A 477 16.98 2.69 27.85
CA THR A 477 17.13 1.55 26.94
C THR A 477 16.61 1.93 25.56
N VAL A 478 17.44 1.76 24.55
CA VAL A 478 17.11 1.95 23.15
C VAL A 478 16.98 0.58 22.50
N SER A 479 15.96 0.36 21.70
CA SER A 479 15.71 -0.91 21.01
C SER A 479 15.43 -0.70 19.52
N TYR A 480 15.95 -1.60 18.70
CA TYR A 480 15.72 -1.63 17.26
C TYR A 480 15.41 -3.06 16.83
N THR A 481 14.34 -3.21 16.05
CA THR A 481 13.90 -4.49 15.51
C THR A 481 13.93 -4.44 13.98
N GLU A 482 14.65 -5.36 13.36
CA GLU A 482 14.65 -5.54 11.91
C GLU A 482 14.58 -7.04 11.61
N ASN A 483 13.69 -7.45 10.70
CA ASN A 483 13.47 -8.85 10.32
C ASN A 483 13.28 -9.80 11.52
N SER A 484 12.48 -9.38 12.51
CA SER A 484 12.20 -10.12 13.76
C SER A 484 13.39 -10.29 14.72
N VAL A 485 14.56 -9.72 14.41
CA VAL A 485 15.70 -9.65 15.34
C VAL A 485 15.66 -8.32 16.06
N THR A 486 15.65 -8.36 17.40
CA THR A 486 15.70 -7.15 18.24
C THR A 486 17.05 -7.05 18.93
N LYS A 487 17.65 -5.86 18.89
CA LYS A 487 18.87 -5.52 19.62
C LYS A 487 18.64 -4.27 20.46
N THR A 488 19.32 -4.21 21.58
CA THR A 488 19.25 -3.09 22.52
C THR A 488 20.62 -2.47 22.76
N ALA A 489 20.62 -1.19 23.08
CA ALA A 489 21.76 -0.46 23.63
C ALA A 489 21.25 0.45 24.74
N THR A 490 22.15 0.90 25.61
CA THR A 490 21.79 1.74 26.75
C THR A 490 22.71 2.96 26.84
N PHE A 491 22.18 4.02 27.44
CA PHE A 491 22.95 5.16 27.93
C PHE A 491 22.32 5.65 29.23
N THR A 492 23.04 6.49 29.97
CA THR A 492 22.60 7.00 31.27
C THR A 492 22.36 8.49 31.24
N VAL A 493 21.40 8.95 32.03
CA VAL A 493 21.09 10.37 32.28
C VAL A 493 20.99 10.62 33.79
N SER A 494 21.10 11.88 34.22
CA SER A 494 20.83 12.31 35.59
C SER A 494 19.37 12.73 35.72
N VAL A 495 18.68 12.26 36.77
CA VAL A 495 17.34 12.71 37.14
C VAL A 495 17.42 13.40 38.50
N GLU A 496 16.93 14.62 38.58
CA GLU A 496 16.96 15.45 39.78
C GLU A 496 15.53 15.74 40.24
N LYS A 497 15.38 16.19 41.49
CA LYS A 497 14.07 16.73 41.91
C LYS A 497 13.85 18.02 41.13
N THR A 498 12.62 18.23 40.68
CA THR A 498 12.20 19.56 40.26
C THR A 498 12.52 20.54 41.39
N PRO A 499 13.26 21.63 41.14
CA PRO A 499 13.53 22.61 42.17
C PRO A 499 12.20 23.11 42.73
N VAL A 500 11.99 22.92 44.02
CA VAL A 500 10.85 23.49 44.75
C VAL A 500 11.15 24.98 44.82
N LEU A 501 10.51 25.75 43.95
CA LEU A 501 10.73 27.20 43.86
C LEU A 501 10.05 27.95 45.01
N PHE A 502 8.98 27.38 45.55
CA PHE A 502 8.16 27.97 46.61
C PHE A 502 7.69 26.90 47.58
N GLU A 503 7.44 27.31 48.83
CA GLU A 503 6.58 26.53 49.72
C GLU A 503 5.12 26.62 49.24
N GLY A 504 4.37 25.51 49.31
CA GLY A 504 3.03 25.37 48.72
C GLY A 504 3.03 24.76 47.32
N SER A 505 1.83 24.41 46.83
CA SER A 505 1.63 23.77 45.51
C SER A 505 1.08 24.71 44.44
N GLY A 506 0.81 25.97 44.78
CA GLY A 506 0.28 26.99 43.87
C GLY A 506 -1.21 26.82 43.56
N THR A 507 -1.94 26.07 44.39
CA THR A 507 -3.39 25.88 44.27
C THR A 507 -4.12 26.82 45.24
N GLU A 508 -5.42 27.04 45.05
CA GLU A 508 -6.21 27.88 45.95
C GLU A 508 -6.17 27.40 47.42
N ALA A 509 -6.16 26.08 47.63
CA ALA A 509 -6.11 25.49 48.97
C ALA A 509 -4.70 25.46 49.58
N ASP A 510 -3.67 25.62 48.75
CA ASP A 510 -2.27 25.52 49.12
C ASP A 510 -1.42 26.43 48.19
N PRO A 511 -1.52 27.76 48.36
CA PRO A 511 -0.89 28.74 47.48
C PRO A 511 0.62 28.75 47.68
N TYR A 512 1.36 29.23 46.68
CA TYR A 512 2.78 29.50 46.81
C TYR A 512 3.00 30.64 47.81
N LEU A 513 3.80 30.39 48.84
CA LEU A 513 4.08 31.37 49.89
C LEU A 513 5.21 32.30 49.46
N ILE A 514 4.95 33.60 49.56
CA ILE A 514 5.93 34.66 49.31
C ILE A 514 6.28 35.30 50.65
N GLN A 515 7.49 35.07 51.15
CA GLN A 515 7.90 35.47 52.49
C GLN A 515 9.09 36.44 52.47
N SER A 516 9.74 36.59 51.33
CA SER A 516 10.98 37.35 51.18
C SER A 516 11.12 37.98 49.80
N LYS A 517 12.06 38.93 49.69
CA LYS A 517 12.50 39.48 48.41
C LYS A 517 12.93 38.39 47.42
N LYS A 518 13.62 37.35 47.90
CA LYS A 518 14.07 36.24 47.06
C LYS A 518 12.90 35.45 46.46
N ASP A 519 11.81 35.27 47.22
CA ASP A 519 10.61 34.61 46.72
C ASP A 519 9.94 35.48 45.66
N LEU A 520 9.87 36.80 45.86
CA LEU A 520 9.35 37.72 44.85
C LEU A 520 10.17 37.71 43.56
N GLU A 521 11.50 37.70 43.65
CA GLU A 521 12.38 37.54 42.48
C GLU A 521 12.14 36.21 41.77
N THR A 522 12.03 35.13 42.54
CA THR A 522 11.77 33.78 41.99
C THR A 522 10.41 33.74 41.31
N PHE A 523 9.39 34.37 41.90
CA PHE A 523 8.05 34.51 41.33
C PHE A 523 8.09 35.28 40.02
N ARG A 524 8.70 36.46 40.02
CA ARG A 524 8.91 37.28 38.82
C ARG A 524 9.61 36.50 37.72
N ASP A 525 10.72 35.85 38.03
CA ASP A 525 11.54 35.15 37.05
C ASP A 525 10.79 33.93 36.48
N ALA A 526 10.06 33.18 37.31
CA ALA A 526 9.24 32.05 36.87
C ALA A 526 8.04 32.46 36.01
N VAL A 527 7.39 33.60 36.32
CA VAL A 527 6.31 34.15 35.48
C VAL A 527 6.86 34.71 34.18
N ASN A 528 8.03 35.35 34.20
CA ASN A 528 8.61 35.95 33.00
C ASN A 528 9.32 34.93 32.10
N ASP A 529 9.70 33.75 32.58
CA ASP A 529 10.26 32.68 31.75
C ASP A 529 9.17 32.02 30.88
N THR A 530 9.38 31.96 29.57
CA THR A 530 8.34 31.47 28.63
C THR A 530 8.03 29.98 28.79
N SER A 531 8.94 29.19 29.33
CA SER A 531 8.75 27.75 29.56
C SER A 531 8.04 27.47 30.89
N LEU A 532 8.23 28.32 31.89
CA LEU A 532 7.63 28.21 33.22
C LEU A 532 6.30 28.96 33.34
N ASN A 533 6.10 30.03 32.57
CA ASN A 533 4.90 30.87 32.59
C ASN A 533 3.59 30.06 32.54
N PRO A 534 3.38 29.06 31.66
CA PRO A 534 2.13 28.30 31.60
C PRO A 534 1.73 27.62 32.93
N THR A 535 2.69 27.41 33.84
CA THR A 535 2.44 26.89 35.18
C THR A 535 2.33 28.03 36.19
N TYR A 536 3.39 28.84 36.32
CA TYR A 536 3.52 29.78 37.43
C TYR A 536 2.69 31.06 37.24
N ALA A 537 2.40 31.46 36.01
CA ALA A 537 1.54 32.61 35.77
C ALA A 537 0.07 32.36 36.07
N HIS A 538 -0.34 31.10 36.21
CA HIS A 538 -1.73 30.68 36.46
C HIS A 538 -1.97 30.19 37.90
N ALA A 539 -0.95 30.28 38.76
CA ALA A 539 -0.99 29.76 40.13
C ALA A 539 -1.56 30.78 41.14
N TYR A 540 -1.79 30.29 42.36
CA TYR A 540 -2.19 31.09 43.52
C TYR A 540 -0.98 31.40 44.40
N TYR A 541 -0.86 32.65 44.82
CA TYR A 541 0.22 33.16 45.65
C TYR A 541 -0.33 33.86 46.88
N LEU A 542 0.32 33.66 48.03
CA LEU A 542 0.01 34.33 49.28
C LEU A 542 1.29 34.95 49.86
N GLN A 543 1.32 36.28 49.96
CA GLN A 543 2.35 36.98 50.72
C GLN A 543 2.08 36.81 52.22
N THR A 544 3.13 36.47 52.97
CA THR A 544 3.03 36.15 54.42
C THR A 544 3.92 37.02 55.31
N ALA A 545 4.60 37.99 54.72
CA ALA A 545 5.45 38.95 55.40
C ALA A 545 5.50 40.27 54.63
N ASP A 546 5.85 41.34 55.32
CA ASP A 546 6.23 42.59 54.66
C ASP A 546 7.59 42.40 53.97
N ILE A 547 7.73 42.90 52.75
CA ILE A 547 8.92 42.65 51.91
C ILE A 547 9.53 43.96 51.47
N ASP A 548 10.84 44.10 51.65
CA ASP A 548 11.62 45.24 51.15
C ASP A 548 12.34 44.84 49.86
N LEU A 549 12.15 45.60 48.79
CA LEU A 549 12.87 45.40 47.51
C LEU A 549 14.23 46.11 47.47
N GLU A 550 14.56 46.87 48.51
CA GLU A 550 15.86 47.51 48.75
C GLU A 550 16.23 48.56 47.69
N GLU A 551 15.21 49.17 47.05
CA GLU A 551 15.36 50.22 46.03
C GLU A 551 16.12 49.75 44.75
N GLU A 552 16.29 48.44 44.58
CA GLU A 552 16.89 47.87 43.37
C GLU A 552 15.95 47.99 42.17
N GLU A 553 16.51 48.14 40.97
CA GLU A 553 15.72 48.22 39.72
C GLU A 553 14.87 46.95 39.54
N TRP A 554 13.56 47.12 39.62
CA TRP A 554 12.58 46.04 39.51
C TRP A 554 12.15 45.81 38.05
N ILE A 555 12.11 44.53 37.66
CA ILE A 555 11.47 44.09 36.41
C ILE A 555 10.05 43.62 36.78
N PRO A 556 8.99 44.11 36.10
CA PRO A 556 7.62 43.73 36.42
C PRO A 556 7.37 42.23 36.33
N ILE A 557 6.48 41.71 37.18
CA ILE A 557 5.97 40.34 37.07
C ILE A 557 4.96 40.29 35.92
N GLY A 558 5.16 39.41 34.94
CA GLY A 558 4.27 39.31 33.77
C GLY A 558 4.45 40.49 32.81
N VAL A 559 5.67 40.68 32.29
CA VAL A 559 6.05 41.81 31.40
C VAL A 559 5.20 41.96 30.14
N GLY A 560 4.60 40.89 29.61
CA GLY A 560 3.69 40.91 28.46
C GLY A 560 4.32 40.96 27.07
N TYR A 561 5.65 41.09 26.97
CA TYR A 561 6.39 41.22 25.70
C TYR A 561 7.61 40.30 25.65
N ASP A 562 7.95 39.84 24.45
CA ASP A 562 9.15 39.03 24.18
C ASP A 562 10.44 39.86 24.12
N GLY A 563 11.58 39.17 24.01
CA GLY A 563 12.92 39.77 23.97
C GLY A 563 13.54 39.92 25.36
N ASP A 564 14.87 39.93 25.41
CA ASP A 564 15.62 40.09 26.67
C ASP A 564 15.49 41.51 27.25
N ASP A 565 15.14 42.47 26.41
CA ASP A 565 14.83 43.86 26.78
C ASP A 565 13.33 44.08 27.10
N TYR A 566 12.49 43.06 26.91
CA TYR A 566 11.03 43.11 27.08
C TYR A 566 10.34 44.16 26.18
N LEU A 567 10.93 44.47 25.02
CA LEU A 567 10.39 45.41 24.04
C LEU A 567 10.03 44.76 22.70
N GLY A 568 10.09 43.43 22.61
CA GLY A 568 9.73 42.65 21.44
C GLY A 568 8.22 42.55 21.18
N ALA A 569 7.80 41.47 20.54
CA ALA A 569 6.40 41.26 20.20
C ALA A 569 5.54 41.08 21.46
N TYR A 570 4.31 41.60 21.42
CA TYR A 570 3.31 41.36 22.45
C TYR A 570 3.01 39.86 22.56
N ASN A 571 3.22 39.27 23.74
CA ASN A 571 3.12 37.84 23.96
C ASN A 571 2.12 37.54 25.09
N TYR A 572 0.87 37.39 24.69
CA TYR A 572 -0.20 37.02 25.61
C TYR A 572 -0.12 35.54 26.06
N GLN A 573 0.64 34.68 25.40
CA GLN A 573 0.62 33.25 25.69
C GLN A 573 1.54 32.87 26.84
N THR A 574 2.68 33.55 26.97
CA THR A 574 3.78 33.10 27.84
C THR A 574 4.53 34.22 28.56
N ARG A 575 3.98 35.44 28.61
CA ARG A 575 4.63 36.59 29.28
C ARG A 575 3.72 37.41 30.19
N MET A 576 2.45 37.04 30.40
CA MET A 576 1.53 37.79 31.28
C MET A 576 1.28 37.04 32.58
N PHE A 577 0.70 37.72 33.57
CA PHE A 577 0.18 37.09 34.77
C PHE A 577 -1.33 36.86 34.67
N TYR A 578 -1.78 35.65 35.01
CA TYR A 578 -3.16 35.16 34.91
C TYR A 578 -3.74 34.66 36.24
N GLY A 579 -2.88 34.53 37.25
CA GLY A 579 -3.16 33.86 38.50
C GLY A 579 -3.69 34.79 39.57
N VAL A 580 -3.64 34.31 40.82
CA VAL A 580 -4.09 35.05 41.99
C VAL A 580 -2.89 35.43 42.84
N TYR A 581 -2.74 36.72 43.14
CA TYR A 581 -1.77 37.21 44.11
C TYR A 581 -2.51 37.88 45.27
N ASP A 582 -2.57 37.19 46.40
CA ASP A 582 -3.05 37.75 47.66
C ASP A 582 -1.85 38.32 48.43
N GLY A 583 -1.80 39.64 48.55
CA GLY A 583 -0.81 40.35 49.37
C GLY A 583 -0.94 40.08 50.86
N GLY A 584 -1.98 39.37 51.30
CA GLY A 584 -2.07 38.88 52.69
C GLY A 584 -2.18 39.99 53.73
N ASN A 585 -2.59 41.20 53.33
CA ASN A 585 -2.55 42.40 54.17
C ASN A 585 -1.13 42.79 54.60
N HIS A 586 -0.19 42.68 53.67
CA HIS A 586 1.21 43.03 53.86
C HIS A 586 1.66 44.20 52.98
N TYR A 587 2.85 44.69 53.29
CA TYR A 587 3.51 45.77 52.57
C TYR A 587 4.60 45.26 51.63
N ILE A 588 4.79 45.98 50.53
CA ILE A 588 6.04 45.95 49.75
C ILE A 588 6.67 47.33 49.82
N TYR A 589 7.94 47.40 50.20
CA TYR A 589 8.69 48.64 50.34
C TYR A 589 9.74 48.81 49.24
N HIS A 590 10.04 50.08 48.96
CA HIS A 590 11.12 50.52 48.08
C HIS A 590 11.07 49.88 46.67
N LEU A 591 9.88 49.78 46.07
CA LEU A 591 9.76 49.44 44.66
C LEU A 591 10.42 50.55 43.82
N ASN A 592 11.38 50.20 42.97
CA ASN A 592 12.04 51.15 42.09
C ASN A 592 12.00 50.65 40.64
N ILE A 593 11.30 51.36 39.76
CA ILE A 593 11.32 51.12 38.31
C ILE A 593 11.70 52.43 37.64
N ASP A 594 12.86 52.48 36.97
CA ASP A 594 13.24 53.57 36.06
C ASP A 594 13.82 52.98 34.77
N LYS A 595 12.95 52.26 34.04
CA LYS A 595 13.35 51.44 32.89
C LYS A 595 12.38 51.63 31.73
N ALA A 596 12.92 51.65 30.52
CA ALA A 596 12.14 51.74 29.29
C ALA A 596 11.33 50.46 29.04
N LEU A 597 10.10 50.38 29.56
CA LEU A 597 9.21 49.21 29.50
C LEU A 597 7.83 49.57 28.94
N ASN A 598 7.29 48.75 28.03
CA ASN A 598 5.94 48.98 27.48
C ASN A 598 4.85 48.93 28.55
N ALA A 599 5.01 48.11 29.58
CA ALA A 599 4.10 48.05 30.73
C ALA A 599 4.92 48.00 32.02
N ALA A 600 4.89 49.09 32.80
CA ALA A 600 5.66 49.25 34.02
C ALA A 600 4.75 49.26 35.26
N GLY A 601 5.14 48.51 36.28
CA GLY A 601 4.47 48.40 37.56
C GLY A 601 5.04 47.23 38.35
N PHE A 602 4.54 46.99 39.56
CA PHE A 602 4.92 45.78 40.30
C PHE A 602 4.62 44.53 39.44
N PHE A 603 3.44 44.52 38.82
CA PHE A 603 3.09 43.68 37.67
C PHE A 603 3.22 44.46 36.36
N GLY A 604 3.54 43.78 35.27
CA GLY A 604 3.55 44.36 33.93
C GLY A 604 2.14 44.40 33.37
N ILE A 605 1.62 43.23 33.03
CA ILE A 605 0.26 43.03 32.52
C ILE A 605 -0.39 41.87 33.27
N ILE A 606 -1.53 42.16 33.89
CA ILE A 606 -2.42 41.15 34.49
C ILE A 606 -3.61 40.91 33.55
N ARG A 607 -4.01 39.65 33.36
CA ARG A 607 -5.03 39.30 32.36
C ARG A 607 -5.95 38.16 32.78
N GLY A 608 -7.22 38.26 32.38
CA GLY A 608 -8.20 37.16 32.48
C GLY A 608 -9.09 37.25 33.72
N SER A 609 -10.31 36.72 33.61
CA SER A 609 -11.34 36.80 34.67
C SER A 609 -11.01 36.03 35.95
N SER A 610 -10.06 35.09 35.90
CA SER A 610 -9.54 34.40 37.08
C SER A 610 -8.38 35.15 37.76
N CYS A 611 -7.86 36.21 37.12
CA CYS A 611 -6.74 36.95 37.65
C CYS A 611 -7.19 38.00 38.69
N ASN A 612 -6.60 37.93 39.88
CA ASN A 612 -6.90 38.82 40.99
C ASN A 612 -5.62 39.20 41.74
N VAL A 613 -5.37 40.50 41.89
CA VAL A 613 -4.32 41.04 42.75
C VAL A 613 -5.01 41.78 43.91
N SER A 614 -4.80 41.31 45.14
CA SER A 614 -5.53 41.86 46.28
C SER A 614 -4.73 42.06 47.55
N ASN A 615 -5.25 42.89 48.46
CA ASN A 615 -4.81 43.03 49.86
C ASN A 615 -3.32 43.41 50.02
N LEU A 616 -2.87 44.39 49.24
CA LEU A 616 -1.45 44.75 49.12
C LEU A 616 -1.24 46.26 49.15
N VAL A 617 -0.26 46.73 49.91
CA VAL A 617 0.16 48.14 49.89
C VAL A 617 1.62 48.23 49.47
N ILE A 618 1.89 48.98 48.40
CA ILE A 618 3.24 49.12 47.84
C ILE A 618 3.72 50.57 47.99
N TYR A 619 4.95 50.73 48.49
CA TYR A 619 5.67 52.01 48.51
C TYR A 619 6.79 52.00 47.47
N GLY A 620 6.92 53.06 46.68
CA GLY A 620 8.01 53.15 45.70
C GLY A 620 7.89 54.26 44.67
N SER A 621 8.51 54.05 43.51
CA SER A 621 8.40 54.92 42.33
C SER A 621 8.41 54.09 41.05
N VAL A 622 7.52 54.42 40.11
CA VAL A 622 7.42 53.74 38.83
C VAL A 622 7.60 54.73 37.69
N LYS A 623 8.62 54.53 36.86
CA LYS A 623 8.96 55.39 35.75
C LYS A 623 9.34 54.58 34.52
N THR A 624 8.70 54.89 33.40
CA THR A 624 9.04 54.35 32.08
C THR A 624 9.04 55.43 31.01
N SER A 625 10.03 55.37 30.12
CA SER A 625 10.08 56.21 28.92
C SER A 625 9.38 55.56 27.71
N LYS A 626 8.48 54.61 27.95
CA LYS A 626 7.71 53.87 26.94
C LYS A 626 6.22 53.94 27.31
N SER A 627 5.42 52.94 26.96
CA SER A 627 3.97 53.10 26.86
C SER A 627 3.25 53.40 28.18
N GLN A 628 2.97 52.39 29.01
CA GLN A 628 2.10 52.58 30.18
C GLN A 628 2.78 52.25 31.51
N ALA A 629 2.40 52.97 32.57
CA ALA A 629 2.84 52.74 33.93
C ALA A 629 1.71 52.84 34.95
N GLY A 630 1.70 51.92 35.90
CA GLY A 630 0.95 52.06 37.14
C GLY A 630 1.67 51.43 38.32
N GLY A 631 1.35 51.90 39.53
CA GLY A 631 2.02 51.48 40.75
C GLY A 631 1.89 49.97 41.03
N ILE A 632 0.68 49.43 40.86
CA ILE A 632 0.39 48.01 41.04
C ILE A 632 0.62 47.23 39.74
N THR A 633 0.09 47.72 38.61
CA THR A 633 0.29 47.08 37.31
C THR A 633 0.47 48.09 36.20
N GLY A 634 1.24 47.74 35.17
CA GLY A 634 1.26 48.51 33.93
C GLY A 634 -0.11 48.49 33.24
N ALA A 635 -0.74 47.33 33.14
CA ALA A 635 -2.04 47.17 32.48
C ALA A 635 -2.96 46.11 33.13
N VAL A 636 -4.27 46.34 33.07
CA VAL A 636 -5.34 45.41 33.46
C VAL A 636 -6.10 44.98 32.22
N HIS A 637 -6.06 43.70 31.86
CA HIS A 637 -6.61 43.20 30.61
C HIS A 637 -7.72 42.14 30.80
N TYR A 638 -8.80 42.24 30.03
CA TYR A 638 -9.79 41.17 29.79
C TYR A 638 -10.27 40.42 31.05
N GLY A 639 -10.85 41.14 32.01
CA GLY A 639 -11.54 40.61 33.18
C GLY A 639 -10.69 40.51 34.45
N ALA A 640 -9.40 40.86 34.38
CA ALA A 640 -8.55 40.89 35.57
C ALA A 640 -9.02 41.93 36.58
N SER A 641 -8.69 41.71 37.86
CA SER A 641 -9.12 42.56 38.96
C SER A 641 -8.01 42.96 39.92
N ILE A 642 -8.11 44.18 40.45
CA ILE A 642 -7.26 44.72 41.52
C ILE A 642 -8.17 45.17 42.66
N LYS A 643 -7.98 44.61 43.86
CA LYS A 643 -8.91 44.82 44.99
C LYS A 643 -8.20 45.07 46.31
N ASN A 644 -8.61 46.07 47.07
CA ASN A 644 -7.98 46.37 48.38
C ASN A 644 -6.46 46.58 48.24
N CYS A 645 -6.04 47.29 47.19
CA CYS A 645 -4.64 47.54 46.91
C CYS A 645 -4.32 49.03 46.93
N ALA A 646 -3.08 49.36 47.27
CA ALA A 646 -2.64 50.74 47.28
C ALA A 646 -1.22 50.92 46.79
N PHE A 647 -0.98 52.07 46.16
CA PHE A 647 0.37 52.51 45.80
C PHE A 647 0.63 53.89 46.41
N ILE A 648 1.74 54.00 47.15
CA ILE A 648 2.23 55.26 47.69
C ILE A 648 3.58 55.55 47.02
N GLY A 649 3.59 56.53 46.12
CA GLY A 649 4.72 56.75 45.24
C GLY A 649 4.39 57.53 43.98
N ASP A 650 5.41 58.02 43.31
CA ASP A 650 5.24 58.72 42.03
C ASP A 650 5.16 57.72 40.86
N VAL A 651 4.29 58.01 39.89
CA VAL A 651 4.12 57.23 38.65
C VAL A 651 4.37 58.12 37.43
N GLN A 652 5.27 57.72 36.54
CA GLN A 652 5.61 58.40 35.30
C GLN A 652 5.63 57.45 34.09
N ALA A 653 4.96 57.83 32.99
CA ALA A 653 4.99 57.10 31.71
C ALA A 653 5.16 58.03 30.51
N MET A 654 5.51 57.49 29.33
CA MET A 654 5.40 58.29 28.09
C MET A 654 3.93 58.42 27.68
N ASN A 655 3.21 57.31 27.49
CA ASN A 655 1.86 57.39 26.94
C ASN A 655 0.81 57.50 28.05
N ARG A 656 0.79 56.54 28.98
CA ARG A 656 -0.35 56.32 29.86
C ARG A 656 0.11 56.09 31.29
N ALA A 657 -0.20 57.01 32.20
CA ALA A 657 0.15 56.87 33.61
C ALA A 657 -1.11 56.83 34.47
N GLY A 658 -1.20 55.84 35.35
CA GLY A 658 -2.23 55.80 36.38
C GLY A 658 -1.69 55.36 37.72
N GLY A 659 -2.21 55.93 38.81
CA GLY A 659 -1.68 55.66 40.15
C GLY A 659 -1.65 54.18 40.55
N ILE A 660 -2.68 53.43 40.15
CA ILE A 660 -2.81 51.98 40.41
C ILE A 660 -2.47 51.16 39.18
N ALA A 661 -3.10 51.48 38.05
CA ALA A 661 -2.90 50.80 36.77
C ALA A 661 -2.60 51.82 35.67
N GLY A 662 -1.70 51.52 34.74
CA GLY A 662 -1.49 52.40 33.59
C GLY A 662 -2.73 52.49 32.70
N ASP A 663 -3.28 51.35 32.28
CA ASP A 663 -4.55 51.28 31.57
C ASP A 663 -5.41 50.06 31.94
N LEU A 664 -6.70 50.15 31.62
CA LEU A 664 -7.67 49.07 31.71
C LEU A 664 -8.21 48.80 30.30
N TYR A 665 -7.94 47.61 29.76
CA TYR A 665 -8.27 47.23 28.39
C TYR A 665 -9.18 46.00 28.32
N GLY A 666 -10.31 46.15 27.63
CA GLY A 666 -11.41 45.18 27.63
C GLY A 666 -12.26 45.33 28.89
N SER A 667 -12.58 44.23 29.54
CA SER A 667 -13.26 44.20 30.84
C SER A 667 -12.26 44.21 32.00
N GLY A 668 -12.71 44.56 33.21
CA GLY A 668 -11.87 44.51 34.41
C GLY A 668 -12.45 45.27 35.60
N GLU A 669 -11.81 45.14 36.76
CA GLU A 669 -12.23 45.79 38.00
C GLU A 669 -11.03 46.38 38.75
N ILE A 670 -11.15 47.64 39.18
CA ILE A 670 -10.25 48.25 40.17
C ILE A 670 -11.13 48.76 41.30
N SER A 671 -11.12 48.07 42.44
CA SER A 671 -12.02 48.39 43.56
C SER A 671 -11.33 48.48 44.91
N ASN A 672 -11.83 49.37 45.76
CA ASN A 672 -11.26 49.64 47.08
C ASN A 672 -9.75 49.94 46.99
N CYS A 673 -9.33 50.80 46.07
CA CYS A 673 -7.91 51.08 45.85
C CYS A 673 -7.57 52.55 46.10
N TYR A 674 -6.35 52.82 46.54
CA TYR A 674 -5.93 54.21 46.72
C TYR A 674 -4.51 54.50 46.26
N HIS A 675 -4.34 55.71 45.72
CA HIS A 675 -3.06 56.20 45.26
C HIS A 675 -2.67 57.49 45.99
N ASN A 676 -1.41 57.60 46.40
CA ASN A 676 -0.84 58.81 47.00
C ASN A 676 0.55 59.08 46.40
N GLY A 677 0.66 60.11 45.56
CA GLY A 677 1.89 60.50 44.85
C GLY A 677 1.59 61.13 43.48
N ALA A 678 2.57 61.72 42.81
CA ALA A 678 2.34 62.38 41.53
C ALA A 678 2.08 61.37 40.40
N VAL A 679 1.21 61.72 39.44
CA VAL A 679 0.98 60.93 38.21
C VAL A 679 1.31 61.79 37.01
N THR A 680 2.34 61.43 36.25
CA THR A 680 2.82 62.21 35.11
C THR A 680 2.87 61.38 33.84
N SER A 681 2.33 61.87 32.74
CA SER A 681 2.54 61.28 31.42
C SER A 681 2.70 62.32 30.32
N GLU A 682 3.12 61.90 29.12
CA GLU A 682 3.10 62.79 27.96
C GLU A 682 1.73 62.83 27.28
N LEU A 683 0.93 61.74 27.28
CA LEU A 683 -0.40 61.73 26.66
C LEU A 683 -1.54 61.78 27.69
N GLU A 684 -1.74 60.72 28.46
CA GLU A 684 -2.93 60.57 29.33
C GLU A 684 -2.56 60.18 30.76
N ALA A 685 -3.09 60.88 31.75
CA ALA A 685 -2.78 60.67 33.16
C ALA A 685 -4.05 60.62 34.04
N GLY A 686 -4.21 59.55 34.81
CA GLY A 686 -5.36 59.36 35.70
C GLY A 686 -4.95 59.06 37.14
N GLY A 687 -5.69 59.57 38.13
CA GLY A 687 -5.35 59.34 39.53
C GLY A 687 -5.33 57.85 39.94
N ILE A 688 -6.18 57.02 39.32
CA ILE A 688 -6.24 55.56 39.54
C ILE A 688 -5.81 54.79 38.29
N THR A 689 -6.41 55.08 37.13
CA THR A 689 -6.04 54.49 35.84
C THR A 689 -6.08 55.53 34.74
N SER A 690 -5.21 55.47 33.73
CA SER A 690 -5.20 56.52 32.70
C SER A 690 -6.39 56.36 31.74
N VAL A 691 -6.50 55.21 31.07
CA VAL A 691 -7.49 54.97 30.02
C VAL A 691 -8.25 53.70 30.31
N VAL A 692 -9.57 53.75 30.11
CA VAL A 692 -10.41 52.55 29.99
C VAL A 692 -10.77 52.38 28.51
N SER A 693 -10.36 51.27 27.88
CA SER A 693 -10.59 51.09 26.44
C SER A 693 -11.05 49.70 26.05
N PHE A 694 -11.92 49.60 25.04
CA PHE A 694 -12.40 48.34 24.49
C PHE A 694 -11.88 48.13 23.05
N SER A 695 -11.90 46.88 22.59
CA SER A 695 -11.43 46.51 21.25
C SER A 695 -12.38 45.59 20.51
N ALA A 696 -12.09 45.33 19.24
CA ALA A 696 -12.80 44.38 18.40
C ALA A 696 -12.87 42.95 18.97
N TYR A 697 -12.02 42.63 19.95
CA TYR A 697 -11.99 41.33 20.62
C TYR A 697 -12.86 41.27 21.88
N GLY A 698 -13.50 42.37 22.26
CA GLY A 698 -14.47 42.40 23.35
C GLY A 698 -15.77 41.69 23.00
N SER A 699 -16.63 41.50 24.00
CA SER A 699 -17.95 40.91 23.88
C SER A 699 -19.04 41.91 24.29
N ASP A 700 -20.23 41.77 23.72
CA ASP A 700 -21.42 42.50 24.17
C ASP A 700 -21.66 42.19 25.66
N GLY A 701 -21.75 43.23 26.47
CA GLY A 701 -21.90 43.16 27.92
C GLY A 701 -20.60 43.20 28.72
N ASP A 702 -19.43 43.34 28.07
CA ASP A 702 -18.17 43.58 28.80
C ASP A 702 -18.26 44.87 29.62
N THR A 703 -17.79 44.80 30.87
CA THR A 703 -17.83 45.92 31.82
C THR A 703 -16.46 46.23 32.39
N ALA A 704 -16.20 47.51 32.60
CA ALA A 704 -15.09 48.02 33.39
C ALA A 704 -15.65 48.75 34.62
N LEU A 705 -15.22 48.33 35.82
CA LEU A 705 -15.67 48.88 37.09
C LEU A 705 -14.49 49.50 37.85
N ILE A 706 -14.59 50.79 38.14
CA ILE A 706 -13.71 51.49 39.07
C ILE A 706 -14.58 51.94 40.24
N GLN A 707 -14.34 51.40 41.43
CA GLN A 707 -15.25 51.63 42.56
C GLN A 707 -14.54 51.79 43.91
N ASN A 708 -15.01 52.73 44.74
CA ASN A 708 -14.49 52.95 46.10
C ASN A 708 -12.99 53.27 46.07
N CYS A 709 -12.56 54.05 45.08
CA CYS A 709 -11.15 54.37 44.87
C CYS A 709 -10.87 55.84 45.12
N TYR A 710 -9.65 56.17 45.54
CA TYR A 710 -9.29 57.58 45.66
C TYR A 710 -7.82 57.91 45.37
N HIS A 711 -7.60 59.16 44.94
CA HIS A 711 -6.28 59.74 44.73
C HIS A 711 -6.03 60.92 45.70
N ALA A 712 -5.09 60.76 46.63
CA ALA A 712 -4.95 61.64 47.80
C ALA A 712 -4.09 62.89 47.58
N ASN A 713 -2.91 62.73 46.99
CA ASN A 713 -1.89 63.76 46.94
C ASN A 713 -1.02 63.61 45.69
N GLY A 714 -0.26 64.65 45.35
CA GLY A 714 0.52 64.73 44.12
C GLY A 714 -0.29 65.31 42.95
N THR A 715 0.40 65.95 42.01
CA THR A 715 -0.25 66.50 40.81
C THR A 715 -0.47 65.41 39.77
N ILE A 716 -1.61 65.44 39.09
CA ILE A 716 -1.87 64.66 37.88
C ILE A 716 -1.59 65.56 36.68
N SER A 717 -0.62 65.19 35.84
CA SER A 717 -0.17 66.02 34.72
C SER A 717 0.02 65.21 33.44
N SER A 718 -0.53 65.72 32.34
CA SER A 718 -0.29 65.22 30.97
C SER A 718 -0.40 66.34 29.95
N LYS A 719 0.00 66.09 28.69
CA LYS A 719 -0.15 67.07 27.60
C LYS A 719 -1.48 66.97 26.85
N GLU A 720 -2.19 65.86 26.95
CA GLU A 720 -3.48 65.66 26.25
C GLU A 720 -4.66 65.60 27.24
N HIS A 721 -4.82 64.50 27.98
CA HIS A 721 -5.97 64.30 28.88
C HIS A 721 -5.54 63.98 30.31
N THR A 722 -6.14 64.67 31.27
CA THR A 722 -6.01 64.37 32.70
C THR A 722 -7.37 64.06 33.30
N GLY A 723 -7.41 63.13 34.24
CA GLY A 723 -8.62 62.84 35.01
C GLY A 723 -8.30 62.49 36.45
N ALA A 724 -9.13 62.97 37.36
CA ALA A 724 -8.97 62.76 38.79
C ALA A 724 -8.93 61.28 39.20
N ILE A 725 -9.63 60.43 38.44
CA ILE A 725 -9.67 58.97 38.63
C ILE A 725 -9.31 58.25 37.32
N VAL A 726 -10.01 58.59 36.24
CA VAL A 726 -9.79 58.08 34.87
C VAL A 726 -9.66 59.27 33.92
N ALA A 727 -8.65 59.27 33.04
CA ALA A 727 -8.46 60.36 32.07
C ALA A 727 -9.47 60.28 30.93
N SER A 728 -9.63 59.12 30.28
CA SER A 728 -10.54 58.94 29.15
C SER A 728 -11.08 57.52 29.04
N CYS A 729 -12.25 57.38 28.38
CA CYS A 729 -12.88 56.10 28.07
C CYS A 729 -13.08 55.97 26.55
N ALA A 730 -12.59 54.88 25.95
CA ALA A 730 -12.66 54.62 24.52
C ALA A 730 -13.43 53.33 24.20
N TYR A 731 -14.35 53.40 23.23
CA TYR A 731 -15.25 52.31 22.87
C TYR A 731 -14.98 51.80 21.45
N TYR A 732 -15.24 50.51 21.22
CA TYR A 732 -15.18 49.91 19.88
C TYR A 732 -16.58 49.89 19.25
N ASP A 733 -16.69 50.38 18.01
CA ASP A 733 -17.97 50.47 17.32
C ASP A 733 -18.57 49.07 17.08
N GLY A 734 -19.88 48.94 17.34
CA GLY A 734 -20.62 47.68 17.21
C GLY A 734 -20.55 46.72 18.41
N ILE A 735 -19.84 47.05 19.50
CA ILE A 735 -19.85 46.26 20.75
C ILE A 735 -20.41 47.09 21.90
N LYS A 736 -21.44 46.57 22.57
CA LYS A 736 -22.09 47.24 23.71
C LYS A 736 -21.34 46.96 25.00
N THR A 737 -20.62 47.95 25.49
CA THR A 737 -19.82 47.86 26.73
C THR A 737 -20.17 48.98 27.70
N THR A 738 -19.73 48.86 28.95
CA THR A 738 -20.06 49.84 30.01
C THR A 738 -18.85 50.15 30.87
N VAL A 739 -18.61 51.44 31.10
CA VAL A 739 -17.61 51.93 32.07
C VAL A 739 -18.33 52.57 33.25
N THR A 740 -18.11 52.03 34.44
CA THR A 740 -18.70 52.53 35.69
C THR A 740 -17.61 53.02 36.63
N ILE A 741 -17.61 54.32 36.93
CA ILE A 741 -16.77 54.96 37.94
C ILE A 741 -17.67 55.38 39.10
N LYS A 742 -17.62 54.61 40.19
CA LYS A 742 -18.56 54.72 41.29
C LYS A 742 -17.87 55.02 42.61
N ASN A 743 -18.39 55.98 43.37
CA ASN A 743 -17.91 56.25 44.73
C ASN A 743 -16.39 56.50 44.78
N CYS A 744 -15.91 57.39 43.91
CA CYS A 744 -14.49 57.67 43.76
C CYS A 744 -14.17 59.13 44.09
N TYR A 745 -12.97 59.38 44.60
CA TYR A 745 -12.60 60.68 45.18
C TYR A 745 -11.20 61.10 44.80
N ALA A 746 -10.97 62.40 44.59
CA ALA A 746 -9.61 62.92 44.45
C ALA A 746 -9.44 64.25 45.15
N SER A 747 -8.19 64.58 45.50
CA SER A 747 -7.89 65.88 46.08
C SER A 747 -8.09 66.99 45.07
N THR A 748 -8.66 68.11 45.52
CA THR A 748 -8.68 69.36 44.74
C THR A 748 -7.28 69.84 44.35
N ASP A 749 -6.27 69.41 45.10
CA ASP A 749 -4.87 69.79 44.87
C ASP A 749 -4.21 68.96 43.76
N SER A 750 -4.88 67.91 43.25
CA SER A 750 -4.38 67.07 42.16
C SER A 750 -4.28 67.81 40.81
N GLY A 751 -5.06 68.88 40.63
CA GLY A 751 -5.09 69.68 39.40
C GLY A 751 -5.89 69.07 38.23
N ALA A 752 -6.47 67.87 38.40
CA ALA A 752 -7.28 67.21 37.37
C ALA A 752 -8.80 67.35 37.61
N ASN A 753 -9.60 67.20 36.55
CA ASN A 753 -11.07 67.26 36.61
C ASN A 753 -11.69 65.92 37.09
N ALA A 754 -12.82 65.97 37.80
CA ALA A 754 -13.63 64.81 38.16
C ALA A 754 -14.31 64.13 36.97
N ASP A 755 -14.52 64.84 35.85
CA ASP A 755 -15.15 64.26 34.67
C ASP A 755 -14.18 63.32 33.94
N ALA A 756 -14.52 62.03 33.89
CA ALA A 756 -13.88 61.06 33.00
C ALA A 756 -14.61 61.04 31.66
N GLU A 757 -13.94 61.50 30.60
CA GLU A 757 -14.54 61.61 29.26
C GLU A 757 -15.04 60.24 28.77
N GLY A 758 -16.30 60.18 28.34
CA GLY A 758 -16.90 58.97 27.76
C GLY A 758 -17.38 57.92 28.76
N ALA A 759 -17.19 58.07 30.07
CA ALA A 759 -17.69 57.08 31.04
C ALA A 759 -19.23 56.94 30.99
N THR A 760 -19.75 55.72 31.11
CA THR A 760 -21.21 55.47 31.12
C THR A 760 -21.84 55.95 32.43
N VAL A 761 -21.15 55.72 33.55
CA VAL A 761 -21.51 56.22 34.88
C VAL A 761 -20.25 56.82 35.51
N ASN A 762 -20.35 58.04 36.03
CA ASN A 762 -19.27 58.66 36.78
C ASN A 762 -19.85 59.43 37.98
N THR A 763 -19.37 59.11 39.18
CA THR A 763 -19.76 59.77 40.44
C THR A 763 -18.54 60.30 41.20
N THR A 764 -17.45 60.58 40.48
CA THR A 764 -16.21 61.11 41.06
C THR A 764 -16.44 62.45 41.74
N GLN A 765 -15.86 62.64 42.93
CA GLN A 765 -15.92 63.89 43.66
C GLN A 765 -14.52 64.44 43.95
N LEU A 766 -14.33 65.75 43.72
CA LEU A 766 -13.13 66.45 44.17
C LEU A 766 -13.37 67.01 45.57
N LEU A 767 -12.47 66.71 46.49
CA LEU A 767 -12.58 67.10 47.89
C LEU A 767 -11.30 67.78 48.36
N ARG A 768 -11.40 68.71 49.29
CA ARG A 768 -10.20 69.28 49.92
C ARG A 768 -9.52 68.22 50.78
N ALA A 769 -8.23 68.37 51.00
CA ALA A 769 -7.47 67.44 51.84
C ALA A 769 -8.11 67.19 53.22
N SER A 770 -8.72 68.20 53.85
CA SER A 770 -9.40 68.04 55.15
C SER A 770 -10.63 67.14 55.09
N GLU A 771 -11.38 67.16 53.99
CA GLU A 771 -12.58 66.35 53.78
C GLU A 771 -12.18 64.93 53.38
N MET A 772 -11.16 64.79 52.52
CA MET A 772 -10.63 63.49 52.11
C MET A 772 -10.18 62.63 53.29
N LYS A 773 -9.60 63.23 54.33
CA LYS A 773 -9.15 62.53 55.54
C LYS A 773 -10.29 61.96 56.39
N LEU A 774 -11.55 62.21 56.02
CA LEU A 774 -12.74 61.72 56.71
C LEU A 774 -13.52 60.66 55.90
N LEU A 775 -13.09 60.32 54.68
CA LEU A 775 -13.86 59.53 53.69
C LEU A 775 -14.02 58.03 53.99
N ALA A 776 -13.44 57.50 55.07
CA ALA A 776 -13.45 56.05 55.29
C ALA A 776 -14.86 55.43 55.31
N GLU A 777 -15.85 56.10 55.91
CA GLU A 777 -17.23 55.60 55.95
C GLU A 777 -17.85 55.55 54.55
N ASP A 778 -17.61 56.58 53.73
CA ASP A 778 -18.11 56.66 52.36
C ASP A 778 -17.45 55.62 51.44
N LEU A 779 -16.13 55.41 51.58
CA LEU A 779 -15.38 54.40 50.82
C LEU A 779 -15.80 52.97 51.20
N GLY A 780 -16.32 52.78 52.41
CA GLY A 780 -16.90 51.53 52.90
C GLY A 780 -16.02 50.78 53.89
N SER A 781 -16.52 49.65 54.38
CA SER A 781 -15.98 48.91 55.54
C SER A 781 -14.54 48.43 55.43
N SER A 782 -13.94 48.43 54.24
CA SER A 782 -12.53 48.09 54.05
C SER A 782 -11.59 49.22 54.47
N PHE A 783 -12.08 50.45 54.60
CA PHE A 783 -11.29 51.63 54.94
C PHE A 783 -11.52 52.10 56.37
N ALA A 784 -10.52 52.78 56.93
CA ALA A 784 -10.59 53.47 58.20
C ALA A 784 -9.79 54.79 58.16
N ASN A 785 -10.31 55.81 58.84
CA ASN A 785 -9.62 57.09 58.99
C ASN A 785 -8.42 56.91 59.94
N THR A 786 -7.28 57.50 59.60
CA THR A 786 -6.08 57.45 60.45
C THR A 786 -5.58 58.87 60.78
N PRO A 787 -5.32 59.20 62.06
CA PRO A 787 -4.68 60.46 62.41
C PRO A 787 -3.15 60.41 62.21
N ASP A 788 -2.58 59.23 61.94
CA ASP A 788 -1.15 59.04 61.74
C ASP A 788 -0.72 59.56 60.37
N LYS A 789 0.08 60.63 60.37
CA LYS A 789 0.60 61.24 59.14
C LYS A 789 1.70 60.41 58.48
N ASN A 790 2.34 59.49 59.20
CA ASN A 790 3.33 58.58 58.61
C ASN A 790 2.64 57.47 57.82
N LEU A 791 1.35 57.24 58.09
CA LEU A 791 0.53 56.27 57.38
C LEU A 791 -0.32 57.00 56.34
N ASN A 792 0.17 57.02 55.10
CA ASN A 792 -0.53 57.60 53.96
C ASN A 792 -0.96 59.07 54.19
N ASP A 793 -0.09 59.90 54.77
CA ASP A 793 -0.32 61.33 55.08
C ASP A 793 -1.58 61.63 55.91
N GLY A 794 -2.11 60.63 56.62
CA GLY A 794 -3.36 60.74 57.37
C GLY A 794 -4.63 60.63 56.51
N TYR A 795 -4.52 60.23 55.24
CA TYR A 795 -5.67 59.86 54.41
C TYR A 795 -6.17 58.44 54.75
N PRO A 796 -7.43 58.09 54.43
CA PRO A 796 -8.01 56.81 54.80
C PRO A 796 -7.18 55.62 54.32
N VAL A 797 -6.93 54.65 55.18
CA VAL A 797 -6.17 53.44 54.84
C VAL A 797 -7.06 52.21 55.00
N PHE A 798 -6.58 51.04 54.59
CA PHE A 798 -7.27 49.81 54.90
C PHE A 798 -7.30 49.58 56.42
N THR A 799 -8.39 48.97 56.90
CA THR A 799 -8.58 48.70 58.33
C THR A 799 -7.40 47.95 58.96
N TRP A 800 -6.82 46.99 58.23
CA TRP A 800 -5.65 46.22 58.68
C TRP A 800 -4.36 47.05 58.83
N GLN A 801 -4.26 48.20 58.17
CA GLN A 801 -3.10 49.08 58.26
C GLN A 801 -3.08 49.88 59.58
N ILE A 802 -4.24 50.02 60.25
CA ILE A 802 -4.31 50.70 61.55
C ILE A 802 -3.74 49.78 62.62
N ARG A 803 -2.59 50.17 63.16
CA ARG A 803 -1.99 49.52 64.34
C ARG A 803 -2.58 50.14 65.60
N VAL A 804 -3.35 49.37 66.38
CA VAL A 804 -3.92 49.85 67.65
C VAL A 804 -2.89 49.63 68.77
N ALA A 805 -2.30 50.69 69.31
CA ALA A 805 -1.35 50.57 70.41
C ALA A 805 -1.98 49.88 71.64
N GLY A 806 -1.51 48.67 71.95
CA GLY A 806 -2.03 47.76 72.96
C GLY A 806 -2.81 46.55 72.43
N ASP A 807 -3.12 46.48 71.14
CA ASP A 807 -3.71 45.32 70.47
C ASP A 807 -2.58 44.41 69.95
N ILE A 808 -2.10 43.55 70.84
CA ILE A 808 -0.97 42.65 70.64
C ILE A 808 -1.43 41.36 69.95
N THR A 809 -2.71 40.98 70.06
CA THR A 809 -3.32 39.89 69.28
C THR A 809 -3.56 40.30 67.83
N GLN A 810 -3.56 41.60 67.53
CA GLN A 810 -3.79 42.19 66.21
C GLN A 810 -5.18 41.85 65.66
N ASP A 811 -6.16 41.72 66.56
CA ASP A 811 -7.55 41.43 66.23
C ASP A 811 -8.41 42.70 66.04
N GLY A 812 -7.78 43.87 66.16
CA GLY A 812 -8.39 45.19 66.05
C GLY A 812 -8.97 45.72 67.36
N VAL A 813 -8.93 44.95 68.46
CA VAL A 813 -9.55 45.33 69.74
C VAL A 813 -8.65 45.08 70.94
N ILE A 814 -8.39 46.14 71.73
CA ILE A 814 -7.71 45.97 73.02
C ILE A 814 -8.62 45.17 73.98
N SER A 815 -8.19 43.95 74.33
CA SER A 815 -8.88 42.92 75.10
C SER A 815 -7.99 42.32 76.20
N VAL A 816 -8.56 41.42 77.03
CA VAL A 816 -7.79 40.70 78.05
C VAL A 816 -6.79 39.73 77.41
N GLU A 817 -7.01 39.30 76.17
CA GLU A 817 -6.12 38.39 75.45
C GLU A 817 -4.77 39.07 75.15
N ASP A 818 -4.77 40.36 74.82
CA ASP A 818 -3.55 41.17 74.67
C ASP A 818 -2.72 41.21 75.95
N VAL A 819 -3.39 41.38 77.09
CA VAL A 819 -2.75 41.36 78.40
C VAL A 819 -2.09 40.01 78.65
N ILE A 820 -2.74 38.91 78.25
CA ILE A 820 -2.19 37.55 78.40
C ILE A 820 -0.95 37.38 77.51
N VAL A 821 -0.99 37.82 76.25
CA VAL A 821 0.17 37.76 75.34
C VAL A 821 1.33 38.60 75.88
N MET A 822 1.06 39.85 76.29
CA MET A 822 2.02 40.74 76.93
C MET A 822 2.67 40.09 78.17
N GLN A 823 1.86 39.49 79.03
CA GLN A 823 2.36 38.80 80.23
C GLN A 823 3.20 37.58 79.86
N LYS A 824 2.79 36.77 78.88
CA LYS A 824 3.60 35.62 78.44
C LYS A 824 4.93 36.07 77.85
N TYR A 825 4.94 37.17 77.10
CA TYR A 825 6.17 37.79 76.59
C TYR A 825 7.11 38.24 77.71
N LEU A 826 6.61 39.04 78.66
CA LEU A 826 7.42 39.56 79.77
C LEU A 826 7.97 38.45 80.69
N HIS A 827 7.29 37.29 80.76
CA HIS A 827 7.77 36.10 81.47
C HIS A 827 8.65 35.17 80.60
N ALA A 828 9.04 35.59 79.39
CA ALA A 828 9.79 34.78 78.43
C ALA A 828 9.14 33.43 78.07
N LYS A 829 7.80 33.33 78.21
CA LYS A 829 7.01 32.13 77.87
C LYS A 829 6.52 32.12 76.42
N GLN A 830 6.57 33.28 75.75
CA GLN A 830 6.16 33.47 74.36
C GLN A 830 7.03 34.55 73.74
N LYS A 831 7.51 34.34 72.50
CA LYS A 831 8.07 35.42 71.69
C LYS A 831 6.93 36.11 70.95
N ILE A 832 7.06 37.42 70.76
CA ILE A 832 6.13 38.21 69.94
C ILE A 832 6.85 38.63 68.66
N THR A 833 6.09 38.83 67.58
CA THR A 833 6.64 39.31 66.29
C THR A 833 7.07 40.78 66.39
N LYS A 834 7.78 41.29 65.37
CA LYS A 834 8.14 42.71 65.31
C LYS A 834 6.90 43.61 65.31
N ALA A 835 5.89 43.27 64.51
CA ALA A 835 4.63 44.01 64.46
C ALA A 835 3.88 43.96 65.80
N GLN A 836 3.92 42.83 66.51
CA GLN A 836 3.36 42.71 67.86
C GLN A 836 4.18 43.49 68.90
N PHE A 837 5.50 43.57 68.75
CA PHE A 837 6.35 44.39 69.61
C PHE A 837 6.02 45.88 69.48
N GLU A 838 5.83 46.36 68.25
CA GLU A 838 5.50 47.76 67.96
C GLU A 838 4.18 48.19 68.62
N VAL A 839 3.16 47.34 68.58
CA VAL A 839 1.87 47.61 69.27
C VAL A 839 1.92 47.31 70.77
N ALA A 840 2.81 46.43 71.22
CA ALA A 840 3.04 46.13 72.63
C ALA A 840 3.83 47.23 73.36
N ASP A 841 4.57 48.06 72.64
CA ASP A 841 5.23 49.27 73.16
C ASP A 841 4.22 50.41 73.27
N VAL A 842 3.29 50.25 74.21
CA VAL A 842 2.11 51.13 74.38
C VAL A 842 2.53 52.57 74.72
N ASN A 843 3.72 52.78 75.28
CA ASN A 843 4.25 54.11 75.61
C ASN A 843 5.23 54.68 74.57
N SER A 844 5.63 53.87 73.58
CA SER A 844 6.55 54.24 72.49
C SER A 844 7.96 54.65 72.97
N ASP A 845 8.49 54.03 74.03
CA ASP A 845 9.85 54.25 74.54
C ASP A 845 10.91 53.34 73.92
N GLY A 846 10.50 52.49 72.97
CA GLY A 846 11.33 51.52 72.28
C GLY A 846 11.55 50.23 73.06
N LYS A 847 10.84 49.99 74.18
CA LYS A 847 11.00 48.82 75.04
C LYS A 847 9.66 48.29 75.53
N VAL A 848 9.29 47.08 75.08
CA VAL A 848 8.15 46.35 75.65
C VAL A 848 8.46 45.82 77.06
N ASN A 849 7.90 46.46 78.09
CA ASN A 849 8.18 46.15 79.48
C ASN A 849 6.94 46.25 80.41
N VAL A 850 7.13 46.24 81.74
CA VAL A 850 6.03 46.28 82.72
C VAL A 850 5.24 47.59 82.70
N TYR A 851 5.85 48.71 82.26
CA TYR A 851 5.18 50.00 82.11
C TYR A 851 4.12 49.95 81.01
N ASP A 852 4.41 49.26 79.90
CA ASP A 852 3.46 49.04 78.81
C ASP A 852 2.33 48.12 79.23
N LEU A 853 2.64 47.05 80.00
CA LEU A 853 1.61 46.18 80.57
C LEU A 853 0.66 46.96 81.49
N ALA A 854 1.18 47.90 82.28
CA ALA A 854 0.37 48.75 83.15
C ALA A 854 -0.52 49.70 82.33
N LEU A 855 0.00 50.30 81.27
CA LEU A 855 -0.77 51.16 80.36
C LEU A 855 -1.82 50.39 79.59
N LEU A 856 -1.50 49.18 79.10
CA LEU A 856 -2.42 48.28 78.45
C LEU A 856 -3.60 47.92 79.37
N LYS A 857 -3.31 47.53 80.62
CA LYS A 857 -4.35 47.28 81.63
C LYS A 857 -5.17 48.53 81.95
N ARG A 858 -4.54 49.71 81.99
CA ARG A 858 -5.26 50.98 82.19
C ARG A 858 -6.22 51.27 81.04
N LYS A 859 -5.81 51.05 79.79
CA LYS A 859 -6.67 51.20 78.61
C LYS A 859 -7.90 50.29 78.68
N LEU A 860 -7.74 49.05 79.15
CA LEU A 860 -8.86 48.11 79.36
C LEU A 860 -9.86 48.56 80.41
N LEU A 861 -9.40 49.25 81.46
CA LEU A 861 -10.26 49.76 82.54
C LEU A 861 -10.94 51.10 82.20
N GLN A 862 -10.58 51.71 81.06
CA GLN A 862 -11.13 52.98 80.58
C GLN A 862 -12.23 52.81 79.51
N LYS A 863 -12.54 51.56 79.13
CA LYS A 863 -13.78 51.19 78.42
C LYS A 863 -14.89 51.02 79.46
#